data_AF-A0A7R9LQC2-F1
#
_entry.id   AF-A0A7R9LQC2-F1
#
_cell.length_a   1.000
_cell.length_b   1.000
_cell.length_c   1.000
_cell.angle_alpha   90.00
_cell.angle_beta   90.00
_cell.angle_gamma   90.00
#
_symmetry.space_group_name_H-M   'P 1'
#
loop_
_entity.id
_entity.type
_entity.pdbx_description
1 polymer ?
#
loop_
_entity_poly.entity_id
_entity_poly.type
_entity_poly.pdbx_seq_one_letter_code
_entity_poly.pdbx_strand_id
1 'polypeptide(L)'
;MEVVRDVPDTSHPKPCKYCINKYFKRDKSGDKLVASIETIEKFLRNTYIMTSLSFDDYLSGRRETRRLIAVIITRLVHMVYMIRFMVCATLAPTAPYIRALMSDGMYLLGDEKLISSVLSMTFMTLVLILAIFDWHEWRRTFTVYPFLNDLKCRRFRIRLNRTLESRLSTNCSAVTNTVLSGVFIGLTALTFAVLFATIMVSYLSPDNHDYCLLYVLFWSACTLVFSTQAYAIVCVCFVVCHLTTGYLKYQFMQINLKLESCVRTGNKYLLMKVIIEHNLLTKLTTRLNDFYKYPLFVVYYVSTPTLEFALYYYLSVESNLYVRLTLGGKVVVVGLMVFVANAMCARFSRQAHKGYGVLHSFLAQYRTTRYESLKVQAFVERLSTGPYIGFYFGARRECIVRKVVNADTVCVCNQTYCDDFPALKRPKSGFLTVYESNKVGERFKETELQFGSTIDSTADQTVVVTIDKTQKYQTIFGFGAAFTDSTGQMLSSVNQSLADLLIDSYFSDNGIEYSMARIPIAGTDFSDRPYSYDDVDGDLELKHFALQKEDLEWKIPYIQRALKVSPHKIKLFGSPWSPPSWMKTNHKFNESGVIRGDIGGEYYQSWANYFVKFLDAYKSHDINLWGVTVENEPLAGLNPNYSFNCLNLTGPTERDFVKLNLGPTLAKAGYGRDKLQLMIYDDNTNTLKDYVKPIMGDREAAKYVSGIAYHWYGNTPMGGFPDQFLTEVHKNYSEVFLLNTEACHLDGPELGRWDYAERYAYDIIRALNNYVRGWVEWNMALDMDAGPRWNEKNGYGGTVNIDPAKGEAYKQPSFYTIGHFSKFLSPDSVRIGYTVDKTFANFSAVVVQRPDNQTVLVALNARADDIVLTIQESSRKVSHTIPAHSVQSYIW
;
A
#
# COMPACT_ATOMS: atom_id res chain seq x y z
N MET A 1 -25.91 22.18 69.57
CA MET A 1 -25.95 23.15 68.45
C MET A 1 -24.85 22.76 67.47
N GLU A 2 -25.27 22.57 66.21
CA GLU A 2 -24.56 22.66 64.92
C GLU A 2 -23.06 22.33 64.70
N VAL A 3 -22.85 21.39 63.75
CA VAL A 3 -21.97 21.44 62.55
C VAL A 3 -20.43 21.48 62.66
N VAL A 4 -19.85 20.27 62.63
CA VAL A 4 -18.89 19.69 61.64
C VAL A 4 -17.93 20.60 60.81
N ARG A 5 -16.61 20.34 60.97
CA ARG A 5 -15.44 20.20 60.02
C ARG A 5 -15.39 20.96 58.67
N ASP A 6 -14.25 21.41 58.12
CA ASP A 6 -13.10 20.60 57.64
C ASP A 6 -11.81 21.42 57.27
N VAL A 7 -10.73 20.71 56.87
CA VAL A 7 -9.30 21.11 56.68
C VAL A 7 -8.62 20.14 55.65
N PRO A 8 -7.52 20.40 54.87
CA PRO A 8 -6.55 21.53 54.76
C PRO A 8 -6.32 22.05 53.28
N ASP A 9 -5.23 22.80 53.00
CA ASP A 9 -4.35 22.52 51.84
C ASP A 9 -2.87 23.02 52.02
N THR A 10 -1.90 22.31 51.44
CA THR A 10 -0.49 22.71 51.29
C THR A 10 0.18 22.15 50.03
N SER A 11 0.99 23.00 49.39
CA SER A 11 2.18 22.72 48.54
C SER A 11 2.02 22.53 47.02
N HIS A 12 2.58 23.48 46.26
CA HIS A 12 3.15 23.28 44.92
C HIS A 12 4.24 24.36 44.61
N PRO A 13 5.21 24.11 43.70
CA PRO A 13 6.48 24.86 43.62
C PRO A 13 6.42 26.14 42.76
N LYS A 14 7.26 27.13 43.11
CA LYS A 14 7.36 28.44 42.42
C LYS A 14 8.32 28.41 41.21
N PRO A 15 7.94 28.92 40.02
CA PRO A 15 8.84 29.01 38.86
C PRO A 15 9.95 30.06 38.98
N CYS A 16 10.99 29.92 38.13
CA CYS A 16 12.20 30.73 38.14
C CYS A 16 11.98 32.24 37.90
N LYS A 17 12.56 33.05 38.79
CA LYS A 17 12.45 34.52 38.85
C LYS A 17 12.99 35.26 37.60
N TYR A 18 13.88 34.62 36.83
CA TYR A 18 14.54 35.23 35.66
C TYR A 18 13.61 35.33 34.43
N CYS A 19 12.73 34.34 34.22
CA CYS A 19 11.80 34.33 33.09
C CYS A 19 10.70 35.41 33.21
N ILE A 20 10.29 35.73 34.44
CA ILE A 20 9.22 36.70 34.71
C ILE A 20 9.72 38.14 34.45
N ASN A 21 10.90 38.50 34.97
CA ASN A 21 11.38 39.88 34.90
C ASN A 21 11.86 40.34 33.50
N LYS A 22 12.21 39.42 32.59
CA LYS A 22 12.67 39.80 31.23
C LYS A 22 11.52 40.23 30.31
N TYR A 23 10.30 39.76 30.57
CA TYR A 23 9.14 40.01 29.72
C TYR A 23 8.05 40.86 30.38
N PHE A 24 8.12 41.08 31.70
CA PHE A 24 7.06 41.75 32.45
C PHE A 24 7.62 42.68 33.53
N LYS A 25 7.37 43.99 33.40
CA LYS A 25 7.50 44.94 34.52
C LYS A 25 6.23 44.89 35.37
N ARG A 26 6.38 44.89 36.69
CA ARG A 26 5.28 45.07 37.64
C ARG A 26 5.08 46.54 37.97
N ASP A 27 3.82 46.95 38.07
CA ASP A 27 3.40 48.20 38.69
C ASP A 27 3.41 48.09 40.23
N LYS A 28 3.45 49.22 40.93
CA LYS A 28 3.57 49.38 42.39
C LYS A 28 2.41 48.77 43.21
N SER A 29 1.36 48.29 42.56
CA SER A 29 0.21 47.60 43.16
C SER A 29 0.28 46.05 43.07
N GLY A 30 1.30 45.48 42.44
CA GLY A 30 1.70 44.07 42.61
C GLY A 30 1.04 43.00 41.74
N ASP A 31 -0.22 43.17 41.32
CA ASP A 31 -1.09 42.01 41.01
C ASP A 31 -1.45 41.69 39.54
N LYS A 32 -1.00 42.44 38.52
CA LYS A 32 -1.19 42.03 37.11
C LYS A 32 0.04 42.15 36.22
N LEU A 33 0.14 41.19 35.30
CA LEU A 33 1.22 41.00 34.33
C LEU A 33 0.73 41.49 32.95
N VAL A 34 1.40 42.48 32.35
CA VAL A 34 1.04 43.02 31.03
C VAL A 34 2.22 42.89 30.07
N ALA A 35 2.02 42.18 28.96
CA ALA A 35 2.99 42.13 27.86
C ALA A 35 2.89 43.41 27.02
N SER A 36 4.03 44.00 26.63
CA SER A 36 4.06 45.18 25.77
C SER A 36 3.75 44.85 24.31
N ILE A 37 3.00 45.73 23.67
CA ILE A 37 2.53 45.64 22.26
C ILE A 37 3.69 45.40 21.27
N GLU A 38 4.86 45.95 21.57
CA GLU A 38 6.11 45.83 20.80
C GLU A 38 6.59 44.37 20.63
N THR A 39 6.31 43.49 21.60
CA THR A 39 6.64 42.06 21.52
C THR A 39 5.75 41.34 20.49
N ILE A 40 4.47 41.74 20.42
CA ILE A 40 3.49 41.20 19.46
C ILE A 40 3.84 41.69 18.04
N GLU A 41 4.21 42.96 17.89
CA GLU A 41 4.61 43.51 16.60
C GLU A 41 5.86 42.81 16.02
N LYS A 42 6.83 42.47 16.88
CA LYS A 42 8.05 41.75 16.47
C LYS A 42 7.80 40.29 16.11
N PHE A 43 6.85 39.63 16.79
CA PHE A 43 6.38 38.29 16.41
C PHE A 43 5.71 38.31 15.03
N LEU A 44 4.77 39.27 14.81
CA LEU A 44 4.04 39.43 13.56
C LEU A 44 4.96 39.72 12.36
N ARG A 45 6.01 40.55 12.51
CA ARG A 45 6.98 40.80 11.43
C ARG A 45 7.79 39.56 11.06
N ASN A 46 8.16 38.72 12.03
CA ASN A 46 8.93 37.50 11.76
C ASN A 46 8.08 36.39 11.12
N THR A 47 6.75 36.39 11.31
CA THR A 47 5.85 35.47 10.58
C THR A 47 5.65 35.88 9.10
N TYR A 48 5.92 37.15 8.75
CA TYR A 48 5.57 37.73 7.45
C TYR A 48 6.55 37.41 6.29
N ILE A 49 7.74 36.86 6.57
CA ILE A 49 8.78 36.63 5.54
C ILE A 49 8.59 35.32 4.75
N MET A 50 7.72 34.40 5.20
CA MET A 50 7.57 33.05 4.59
C MET A 50 6.54 32.95 3.44
N THR A 51 5.96 34.05 2.95
CA THR A 51 4.95 34.01 1.88
C THR A 51 5.23 34.98 0.73
N SER A 52 6.36 34.78 0.05
CA SER A 52 6.56 35.25 -1.31
C SER A 52 6.44 34.09 -2.31
N LEU A 53 5.33 34.02 -3.05
CA LEU A 53 5.24 33.59 -4.45
C LEU A 53 3.79 33.76 -4.93
N SER A 54 3.62 34.17 -6.20
CA SER A 54 2.34 34.61 -6.77
C SER A 54 1.59 33.49 -7.49
N PHE A 55 0.31 33.73 -7.75
CA PHE A 55 -0.35 33.44 -9.04
C PHE A 55 -1.62 34.32 -9.14
N ASP A 56 -1.41 35.59 -9.48
CA ASP A 56 -2.31 36.37 -10.37
C ASP A 56 -1.82 36.34 -11.83
N ASP A 57 -0.67 35.70 -12.06
CA ASP A 57 -0.51 34.69 -13.09
C ASP A 57 -1.52 33.52 -12.87
N TYR A 58 -1.75 32.61 -13.84
CA TYR A 58 -3.03 31.84 -14.03
C TYR A 58 -4.23 32.72 -14.35
N LEU A 59 -4.33 33.85 -13.65
CA LEU A 59 -5.12 35.03 -14.00
C LEU A 59 -6.62 34.81 -13.72
N SER A 60 -7.33 35.64 -12.95
CA SER A 60 -7.17 37.10 -12.79
C SER A 60 -7.96 37.64 -11.55
N GLY A 61 -7.99 36.86 -10.47
CA GLY A 61 -9.12 36.77 -9.52
C GLY A 61 -9.16 37.73 -8.31
N ARG A 62 -8.74 38.99 -8.41
CA ARG A 62 -8.51 39.94 -7.28
C ARG A 62 -9.70 40.27 -6.33
N ARG A 63 -10.86 39.64 -6.45
CA ARG A 63 -12.00 39.77 -5.51
C ARG A 63 -12.14 38.61 -4.52
N GLU A 64 -11.65 37.41 -4.83
CA GLU A 64 -11.88 36.24 -3.96
C GLU A 64 -10.85 36.14 -2.82
N THR A 65 -9.61 36.61 -3.03
CA THR A 65 -8.60 36.67 -1.96
C THR A 65 -9.04 37.56 -0.80
N ARG A 66 -9.73 38.68 -1.08
CA ARG A 66 -10.32 39.54 -0.03
C ARG A 66 -11.45 38.84 0.73
N ARG A 67 -12.20 37.96 0.08
CA ARG A 67 -13.25 37.13 0.70
C ARG A 67 -12.65 36.00 1.55
N LEU A 68 -11.57 35.37 1.09
CA LEU A 68 -10.82 34.39 1.88
C LEU A 68 -10.18 35.04 3.11
N ILE A 69 -9.58 36.23 2.97
CA ILE A 69 -9.06 37.03 4.08
C ILE A 69 -10.20 37.40 5.06
N ALA A 70 -11.37 37.81 4.58
CA ALA A 70 -12.53 38.06 5.44
C ALA A 70 -12.98 36.78 6.18
N VAL A 71 -13.04 35.63 5.52
CA VAL A 71 -13.38 34.33 6.16
C VAL A 71 -12.32 33.93 7.20
N ILE A 72 -11.03 34.18 6.95
CA ILE A 72 -9.95 33.93 7.90
C ILE A 72 -10.05 34.90 9.09
N ILE A 73 -10.32 36.19 8.87
CA ILE A 73 -10.57 37.17 9.94
C ILE A 73 -11.78 36.75 10.77
N THR A 74 -12.91 36.38 10.17
CA THR A 74 -14.11 35.92 10.89
C THR A 74 -13.85 34.62 11.67
N ARG A 75 -13.05 33.69 11.14
CA ARG A 75 -12.64 32.48 11.87
C ARG A 75 -11.67 32.77 13.02
N LEU A 76 -10.76 33.72 12.85
CA LEU A 76 -9.89 34.21 13.93
C LEU A 76 -10.70 34.93 15.02
N VAL A 77 -11.70 35.74 14.65
CA VAL A 77 -12.65 36.35 15.60
C VAL A 77 -13.41 35.27 16.37
N HIS A 78 -13.98 34.27 15.69
CA HIS A 78 -14.61 33.12 16.38
C HIS A 78 -13.64 32.37 17.30
N MET A 79 -12.39 32.13 16.87
CA MET A 79 -11.38 31.46 17.70
C MET A 79 -11.02 32.30 18.94
N VAL A 80 -10.86 33.61 18.79
CA VAL A 80 -10.62 34.54 19.91
C VAL A 80 -11.80 34.54 20.87
N TYR A 81 -13.05 34.54 20.40
CA TYR A 81 -14.22 34.45 21.28
C TYR A 81 -14.39 33.07 21.94
N MET A 82 -14.06 31.97 21.26
CA MET A 82 -14.02 30.63 21.87
C MET A 82 -12.93 30.51 22.95
N ILE A 83 -11.73 31.04 22.70
CA ILE A 83 -10.68 31.12 23.72
C ILE A 83 -11.14 32.01 24.89
N ARG A 84 -11.81 33.13 24.62
CA ARG A 84 -12.40 34.00 25.66
C ARG A 84 -13.45 33.25 26.49
N PHE A 85 -14.30 32.44 25.86
CA PHE A 85 -15.29 31.60 26.52
C PHE A 85 -14.64 30.51 27.38
N MET A 86 -13.62 29.81 26.87
CA MET A 86 -12.86 28.81 27.64
C MET A 86 -12.09 29.42 28.81
N VAL A 87 -11.49 30.60 28.64
CA VAL A 87 -10.79 31.34 29.71
C VAL A 87 -11.78 31.82 30.78
N CYS A 88 -12.98 32.28 30.39
CA CYS A 88 -14.06 32.58 31.35
C CYS A 88 -14.54 31.32 32.09
N ALA A 89 -14.72 30.20 31.38
CA ALA A 89 -15.18 28.93 31.97
C ALA A 89 -14.14 28.28 32.92
N THR A 90 -12.85 28.59 32.76
CA THR A 90 -11.77 27.99 33.57
C THR A 90 -11.30 28.85 34.74
N LEU A 91 -11.59 30.17 34.76
CA LEU A 91 -11.10 31.10 35.80
C LEU A 91 -12.18 31.62 36.77
N ALA A 92 -13.44 31.20 36.63
CA ALA A 92 -14.59 31.79 37.34
C ALA A 92 -15.03 31.18 38.71
N PRO A 93 -14.18 30.62 39.59
CA PRO A 93 -14.58 30.40 40.98
C PRO A 93 -14.34 31.58 41.96
N THR A 94 -13.40 32.51 41.71
CA THR A 94 -12.80 33.34 42.81
C THR A 94 -12.63 34.86 42.62
N ALA A 95 -13.36 35.56 41.73
CA ALA A 95 -13.19 37.02 41.56
C ALA A 95 -14.50 37.86 41.52
N PRO A 96 -14.83 38.65 42.56
CA PRO A 96 -16.09 39.40 42.63
C PRO A 96 -16.17 40.66 41.73
N TYR A 97 -15.07 41.15 41.13
CA TYR A 97 -15.12 42.34 40.28
C TYR A 97 -15.78 42.10 38.91
N ILE A 98 -15.78 40.86 38.40
CA ILE A 98 -16.58 40.51 37.21
C ILE A 98 -18.09 40.59 37.54
N ARG A 99 -18.45 40.31 38.80
CA ARG A 99 -19.80 40.54 39.33
C ARG A 99 -20.18 42.03 39.30
N ALA A 100 -19.22 42.94 39.49
CA ALA A 100 -19.43 44.40 39.44
C ALA A 100 -19.49 44.98 38.02
N LEU A 101 -18.76 44.41 37.05
CA LEU A 101 -18.88 44.82 35.64
C LEU A 101 -20.17 44.30 34.98
N MET A 102 -20.83 43.32 35.60
CA MET A 102 -22.13 42.79 35.18
C MET A 102 -23.31 43.35 35.98
N SER A 103 -23.09 44.06 37.09
CA SER A 103 -24.18 44.47 38.01
C SER A 103 -24.90 45.77 37.67
N ASP A 104 -24.61 46.43 36.53
CA ASP A 104 -25.42 47.56 36.07
C ASP A 104 -25.54 47.62 34.54
N GLY A 105 -26.37 46.73 34.01
CA GLY A 105 -27.06 46.92 32.72
C GLY A 105 -28.40 47.65 32.86
N MET A 106 -28.69 48.24 34.02
CA MET A 106 -29.99 48.81 34.37
C MET A 106 -30.09 50.32 34.11
N TYR A 107 -28.98 51.01 33.82
CA TYR A 107 -29.02 52.43 33.46
C TYR A 107 -29.67 52.76 32.10
N LEU A 108 -30.33 51.79 31.43
CA LEU A 108 -31.27 52.14 30.34
C LEU A 108 -32.45 51.17 30.09
N LEU A 109 -32.35 49.84 30.26
CA LEU A 109 -33.44 48.90 29.86
C LEU A 109 -33.66 47.63 30.74
N GLY A 110 -33.85 47.80 32.04
CA GLY A 110 -34.88 47.04 32.79
C GLY A 110 -34.61 45.58 33.22
N ASP A 111 -34.16 44.71 32.33
CA ASP A 111 -34.16 43.24 32.56
C ASP A 111 -33.05 42.56 31.76
N GLU A 112 -32.09 41.94 32.46
CA GLU A 112 -30.95 41.23 31.87
C GLU A 112 -31.36 40.01 31.01
N LYS A 113 -32.46 39.33 31.39
CA LYS A 113 -33.02 38.24 30.59
C LYS A 113 -33.72 38.78 29.36
N LEU A 114 -34.42 39.91 29.45
CA LEU A 114 -35.00 40.59 28.28
C LEU A 114 -33.91 41.14 27.35
N ILE A 115 -32.85 41.77 27.87
CA ILE A 115 -31.72 42.27 27.07
C ILE A 115 -30.98 41.10 26.40
N SER A 116 -30.68 40.03 27.14
CA SER A 116 -30.06 38.82 26.56
C SER A 116 -30.98 38.13 25.55
N SER A 117 -32.30 38.11 25.79
CA SER A 117 -33.28 37.55 24.85
C SER A 117 -33.48 38.43 23.62
N VAL A 118 -33.47 39.76 23.74
CA VAL A 118 -33.57 40.70 22.62
C VAL A 118 -32.28 40.73 21.81
N LEU A 119 -31.11 40.67 22.45
CA LEU A 119 -29.83 40.48 21.77
C LEU A 119 -29.76 39.11 21.08
N SER A 120 -30.20 38.04 21.73
CA SER A 120 -30.26 36.71 21.13
C SER A 120 -31.30 36.63 20.01
N MET A 121 -32.47 37.24 20.15
CA MET A 121 -33.49 37.29 19.09
C MET A 121 -33.03 38.16 17.93
N THR A 122 -32.42 39.31 18.18
CA THR A 122 -31.87 40.18 17.14
C THR A 122 -30.69 39.51 16.44
N PHE A 123 -29.82 38.81 17.18
CA PHE A 123 -28.76 37.97 16.63
C PHE A 123 -29.32 36.79 15.83
N MET A 124 -30.37 36.11 16.30
CA MET A 124 -31.04 35.02 15.59
C MET A 124 -31.80 35.50 14.35
N THR A 125 -32.41 36.68 14.38
CA THR A 125 -32.97 37.37 13.21
C THR A 125 -31.86 37.77 12.25
N LEU A 126 -30.71 38.25 12.75
CA LEU A 126 -29.55 38.55 11.92
C LEU A 126 -28.99 37.28 11.27
N VAL A 127 -28.90 36.17 12.02
CA VAL A 127 -28.45 34.86 11.51
C VAL A 127 -29.48 34.25 10.56
N LEU A 128 -30.79 34.46 10.75
CA LEU A 128 -31.83 34.08 9.79
C LEU A 128 -31.75 34.91 8.51
N ILE A 129 -31.60 36.23 8.62
CA ILE A 129 -31.40 37.13 7.49
C ILE A 129 -30.10 36.75 6.75
N LEU A 130 -28.99 36.55 7.48
CA LEU A 130 -27.72 36.11 6.91
C LEU A 130 -27.79 34.68 6.35
N ALA A 131 -28.59 33.77 6.89
CA ALA A 131 -28.81 32.44 6.33
C ALA A 131 -29.73 32.46 5.10
N ILE A 132 -30.65 33.43 4.99
CA ILE A 132 -31.47 33.68 3.79
C ILE A 132 -30.63 34.38 2.71
N PHE A 133 -29.77 35.33 3.08
CA PHE A 133 -28.80 35.96 2.19
C PHE A 133 -27.73 34.97 1.75
N ASP A 134 -27.18 34.15 2.66
CA ASP A 134 -26.28 33.03 2.34
C ASP A 134 -27.02 32.04 1.46
N TRP A 135 -28.26 31.61 1.75
CA TRP A 135 -29.02 30.74 0.84
C TRP A 135 -29.15 31.33 -0.57
N HIS A 136 -29.42 32.64 -0.66
CA HIS A 136 -29.52 33.35 -1.94
C HIS A 136 -28.16 33.56 -2.62
N GLU A 137 -27.07 33.73 -1.87
CA GLU A 137 -25.71 33.86 -2.40
C GLU A 137 -25.10 32.49 -2.72
N TRP A 138 -25.35 31.44 -1.95
CA TRP A 138 -24.97 30.03 -2.14
C TRP A 138 -25.63 29.46 -3.39
N ARG A 139 -26.92 29.78 -3.62
CA ARG A 139 -27.61 29.54 -4.90
C ARG A 139 -26.93 30.23 -6.10
N ARG A 140 -26.09 31.25 -5.88
CA ARG A 140 -25.33 31.98 -6.91
C ARG A 140 -23.82 31.65 -6.95
N THR A 141 -23.20 31.23 -5.85
CA THR A 141 -21.74 31.04 -5.71
C THR A 141 -21.31 29.58 -5.64
N PHE A 142 -22.14 28.67 -5.15
CA PHE A 142 -21.76 27.26 -5.08
C PHE A 142 -21.69 26.68 -6.49
N THR A 143 -20.50 26.32 -6.97
CA THR A 143 -20.20 25.97 -8.38
C THR A 143 -21.12 24.90 -8.98
N VAL A 144 -21.70 24.05 -8.14
CA VAL A 144 -22.78 23.11 -8.47
C VAL A 144 -24.00 23.79 -9.09
N TYR A 145 -24.44 24.95 -8.60
CA TYR A 145 -25.62 25.65 -9.11
C TYR A 145 -25.37 26.26 -10.51
N PRO A 146 -24.28 27.00 -10.76
CA PRO A 146 -23.87 27.36 -12.12
C PRO A 146 -23.62 26.14 -13.02
N PHE A 147 -23.11 25.02 -12.52
CA PHE A 147 -22.97 23.77 -13.29
C PHE A 147 -24.33 23.16 -13.70
N LEU A 148 -25.29 23.10 -12.76
CA LEU A 148 -26.67 22.69 -13.03
C LEU A 148 -27.41 23.69 -13.94
N ASN A 149 -27.03 24.97 -13.90
CA ASN A 149 -27.59 26.01 -14.76
C ASN A 149 -26.92 26.06 -16.15
N ASP A 150 -25.65 25.68 -16.29
CA ASP A 150 -24.95 25.49 -17.58
C ASP A 150 -25.45 24.21 -18.29
N LEU A 151 -25.80 23.17 -17.52
CA LEU A 151 -26.61 22.03 -18.00
C LEU A 151 -27.99 22.48 -18.51
N LYS A 152 -28.57 23.54 -17.92
CA LYS A 152 -29.87 24.12 -18.32
C LYS A 152 -29.74 25.12 -19.49
N CYS A 153 -28.60 25.80 -19.63
CA CYS A 153 -28.36 26.92 -20.54
C CYS A 153 -27.21 26.67 -21.54
N ARG A 154 -27.22 25.51 -22.21
CA ARG A 154 -26.59 25.26 -23.52
C ARG A 154 -25.10 25.66 -23.68
N ARG A 155 -24.28 25.61 -22.62
CA ARG A 155 -22.81 25.80 -22.73
C ARG A 155 -22.02 24.54 -23.09
N PHE A 156 -22.64 23.36 -23.06
CA PHE A 156 -22.12 22.19 -23.78
C PHE A 156 -22.62 22.18 -25.23
N ARG A 157 -21.70 22.17 -26.20
CA ARG A 157 -21.98 22.10 -27.66
C ARG A 157 -22.49 20.71 -28.09
N ILE A 158 -23.65 20.27 -27.59
CA ILE A 158 -24.29 19.01 -27.98
C ILE A 158 -25.78 19.25 -28.26
N ARG A 159 -26.25 18.89 -29.46
CA ARG A 159 -27.67 18.97 -29.83
C ARG A 159 -28.45 17.82 -29.17
N LEU A 160 -29.23 18.13 -28.13
CA LEU A 160 -30.26 17.23 -27.60
C LEU A 160 -31.51 17.22 -28.48
N ASN A 161 -32.32 16.16 -28.39
CA ASN A 161 -33.65 16.11 -29.00
C ASN A 161 -34.62 17.00 -28.19
N ARG A 162 -35.36 17.91 -28.85
CA ARG A 162 -36.27 18.89 -28.23
C ARG A 162 -37.24 18.27 -27.21
N THR A 163 -37.80 17.10 -27.50
CA THR A 163 -38.76 16.41 -26.61
C THR A 163 -38.10 15.91 -25.32
N LEU A 164 -36.81 15.57 -25.38
CA LEU A 164 -36.02 15.15 -24.22
C LEU A 164 -35.43 16.35 -23.47
N GLU A 165 -35.00 17.40 -24.18
CA GLU A 165 -34.57 18.69 -23.60
C GLU A 165 -35.68 19.27 -22.72
N SER A 166 -36.94 19.22 -23.21
CA SER A 166 -38.14 19.51 -22.42
C SER A 166 -38.28 18.60 -21.18
N ARG A 167 -38.31 17.26 -21.34
CA ARG A 167 -38.48 16.33 -20.20
C ARG A 167 -37.37 16.43 -19.14
N LEU A 168 -36.10 16.59 -19.54
CA LEU A 168 -34.98 16.79 -18.61
C LEU A 168 -35.06 18.14 -17.91
N SER A 169 -35.39 19.22 -18.63
CA SER A 169 -35.59 20.54 -18.03
C SER A 169 -36.73 20.51 -16.99
N THR A 170 -37.88 19.91 -17.35
CA THR A 170 -39.04 19.77 -16.47
C THR A 170 -38.74 18.88 -15.27
N ASN A 171 -38.08 17.73 -15.45
CA ASN A 171 -37.71 16.84 -14.34
C ASN A 171 -36.65 17.48 -13.43
N CYS A 172 -35.63 18.14 -13.97
CA CYS A 172 -34.68 18.90 -13.15
C CYS A 172 -35.39 20.02 -12.38
N SER A 173 -36.27 20.79 -13.02
CA SER A 173 -36.99 21.86 -12.33
C SER A 173 -37.99 21.33 -11.30
N ALA A 174 -38.63 20.18 -11.53
CA ALA A 174 -39.51 19.52 -10.56
C ALA A 174 -38.72 18.92 -9.38
N VAL A 175 -37.58 18.26 -9.62
CA VAL A 175 -36.73 17.74 -8.53
C VAL A 175 -36.11 18.89 -7.72
N THR A 176 -35.60 19.94 -8.38
CA THR A 176 -35.03 21.11 -7.69
C THR A 176 -36.09 21.93 -6.95
N ASN A 177 -37.30 22.11 -7.50
CA ASN A 177 -38.32 22.92 -6.83
C ASN A 177 -39.13 22.11 -5.82
N THR A 178 -39.47 20.85 -6.09
CA THR A 178 -40.37 20.04 -5.24
C THR A 178 -39.63 19.17 -4.25
N VAL A 179 -38.51 18.53 -4.62
CA VAL A 179 -37.76 17.66 -3.68
C VAL A 179 -36.88 18.51 -2.77
N LEU A 180 -36.03 19.39 -3.32
CA LEU A 180 -35.17 20.24 -2.47
C LEU A 180 -36.00 21.17 -1.58
N SER A 181 -36.97 21.91 -2.11
CA SER A 181 -37.82 22.78 -1.26
C SER A 181 -38.78 21.99 -0.38
N GLY A 182 -39.43 20.93 -0.89
CA GLY A 182 -40.41 20.16 -0.11
C GLY A 182 -39.79 19.36 1.04
N VAL A 183 -38.61 18.75 0.82
CA VAL A 183 -37.87 18.06 1.88
C VAL A 183 -37.25 19.08 2.85
N PHE A 184 -36.71 20.20 2.37
CA PHE A 184 -36.19 21.26 3.25
C PHE A 184 -37.29 21.88 4.12
N ILE A 185 -38.44 22.24 3.55
CA ILE A 185 -39.60 22.78 4.28
C ILE A 185 -40.17 21.73 5.23
N GLY A 186 -40.36 20.49 4.78
CA GLY A 186 -40.89 19.40 5.60
C GLY A 186 -39.99 19.04 6.79
N LEU A 187 -38.66 18.95 6.57
CA LEU A 187 -37.70 18.72 7.65
C LEU A 187 -37.53 19.94 8.55
N THR A 188 -37.59 21.16 8.03
CA THR A 188 -37.57 22.38 8.85
C THR A 188 -38.81 22.43 9.75
N ALA A 189 -40.00 22.14 9.21
CA ALA A 189 -41.24 22.07 9.96
C ALA A 189 -41.23 20.94 11.00
N LEU A 190 -40.74 19.74 10.65
CA LEU A 190 -40.58 18.62 11.58
C LEU A 190 -39.58 18.95 12.70
N THR A 191 -38.46 19.58 12.37
CA THR A 191 -37.45 19.97 13.36
C THR A 191 -37.99 21.08 14.26
N PHE A 192 -38.77 22.03 13.74
CA PHE A 192 -39.53 23.01 14.52
C PHE A 192 -40.55 22.37 15.45
N ALA A 193 -41.32 21.38 14.96
CA ALA A 193 -42.32 20.67 15.76
C ALA A 193 -41.67 19.87 16.91
N VAL A 194 -40.55 19.19 16.64
CA VAL A 194 -39.73 18.52 17.66
C VAL A 194 -39.14 19.54 18.64
N LEU A 195 -38.68 20.70 18.16
CA LEU A 195 -38.19 21.79 19.02
C LEU A 195 -39.28 22.28 19.97
N PHE A 196 -40.46 22.58 19.42
CA PHE A 196 -41.61 23.10 20.15
C PHE A 196 -42.12 22.09 21.18
N ALA A 197 -42.22 20.80 20.79
CA ALA A 197 -42.54 19.72 21.71
C ALA A 197 -41.48 19.59 22.84
N THR A 198 -40.19 19.69 22.51
CA THR A 198 -39.11 19.62 23.50
C THR A 198 -39.18 20.79 24.49
N ILE A 199 -39.39 22.01 23.99
CA ILE A 199 -39.55 23.23 24.81
C ILE A 199 -40.79 23.10 25.71
N MET A 200 -41.92 22.63 25.17
CA MET A 200 -43.15 22.43 25.96
C MET A 200 -42.99 21.35 27.02
N VAL A 201 -42.34 20.22 26.72
CA VAL A 201 -42.08 19.16 27.72
C VAL A 201 -41.11 19.65 28.81
N SER A 202 -40.08 20.40 28.46
CA SER A 202 -39.17 21.01 29.45
C SER A 202 -39.86 22.09 30.30
N TYR A 203 -40.83 22.82 29.75
CA TYR A 203 -41.57 23.87 30.45
C TYR A 203 -42.71 23.34 31.33
N LEU A 204 -43.28 22.18 30.97
CA LEU A 204 -44.41 21.55 31.67
C LEU A 204 -43.99 20.43 32.64
N SER A 205 -42.72 20.08 32.72
CA SER A 205 -42.19 19.09 33.67
C SER A 205 -42.12 19.69 35.08
N PRO A 206 -42.92 19.23 36.06
CA PRO A 206 -43.03 19.90 37.37
C PRO A 206 -41.76 19.82 38.23
N ASP A 207 -40.93 18.81 38.01
CA ASP A 207 -39.85 18.40 38.93
C ASP A 207 -38.45 18.94 38.57
N ASN A 208 -38.32 19.72 37.48
CA ASN A 208 -37.02 20.09 36.88
C ASN A 208 -36.64 21.57 37.12
N HIS A 209 -36.32 21.92 38.36
CA HIS A 209 -35.94 23.30 38.73
C HIS A 209 -34.58 23.78 38.16
N ASP A 210 -33.70 22.87 37.72
CA ASP A 210 -32.35 23.21 37.21
C ASP A 210 -32.29 23.47 35.70
N TYR A 211 -33.35 23.21 34.94
CA TYR A 211 -33.37 23.42 33.49
C TYR A 211 -33.63 24.89 33.14
N CYS A 212 -32.56 25.65 32.98
CA CYS A 212 -32.64 27.01 32.46
C CYS A 212 -33.25 26.99 31.04
N LEU A 213 -34.46 27.54 30.88
CA LEU A 213 -35.18 27.62 29.60
C LEU A 213 -34.32 28.22 28.47
N LEU A 214 -33.43 29.18 28.80
CA LEU A 214 -32.45 29.76 27.88
C LEU A 214 -31.43 28.74 27.35
N TYR A 215 -30.95 27.80 28.17
CA TYR A 215 -30.06 26.71 27.71
C TYR A 215 -30.79 25.75 26.77
N VAL A 216 -32.04 25.40 27.10
CA VAL A 216 -32.89 24.56 26.24
C VAL A 216 -33.14 25.26 24.90
N LEU A 217 -33.48 26.55 24.90
CA LEU A 217 -33.67 27.36 23.69
C LEU A 217 -32.37 27.50 22.87
N PHE A 218 -31.23 27.72 23.52
CA PHE A 218 -29.93 27.86 22.85
C PHE A 218 -29.47 26.56 22.17
N TRP A 219 -29.45 25.44 22.90
CA TRP A 219 -29.06 24.15 22.31
C TRP A 219 -30.07 23.65 21.28
N SER A 220 -31.36 23.97 21.47
CA SER A 220 -32.39 23.77 20.45
C SER A 220 -32.10 24.57 19.18
N ALA A 221 -31.77 25.86 19.28
CA ALA A 221 -31.42 26.70 18.14
C ALA A 221 -30.16 26.19 17.42
N CYS A 222 -29.09 25.86 18.15
CA CYS A 222 -27.89 25.26 17.55
C CYS A 222 -28.19 23.92 16.88
N THR A 223 -28.97 23.04 17.54
CA THR A 223 -29.37 21.74 16.97
C THR A 223 -30.21 21.92 15.71
N LEU A 224 -31.13 22.89 15.67
CA LEU A 224 -31.92 23.24 14.48
C LEU A 224 -31.00 23.72 13.34
N VAL A 225 -30.07 24.64 13.61
CA VAL A 225 -29.15 25.17 12.59
C VAL A 225 -28.23 24.06 12.05
N PHE A 226 -27.55 23.30 12.92
CA PHE A 226 -26.65 22.23 12.50
C PHE A 226 -27.39 21.08 11.81
N SER A 227 -28.57 20.67 12.31
CA SER A 227 -29.39 19.65 11.63
C SER A 227 -29.81 20.15 10.24
N THR A 228 -30.36 21.36 10.13
CA THR A 228 -30.80 21.93 8.85
C THR A 228 -29.64 22.09 7.87
N GLN A 229 -28.45 22.51 8.33
CA GLN A 229 -27.25 22.59 7.48
C GLN A 229 -26.76 21.20 7.03
N ALA A 230 -26.67 20.22 7.94
CA ALA A 230 -26.26 18.86 7.60
C ALA A 230 -27.26 18.20 6.63
N TYR A 231 -28.56 18.31 6.88
CA TYR A 231 -29.60 17.82 5.97
C TYR A 231 -29.59 18.56 4.62
N ALA A 232 -29.37 19.88 4.59
CA ALA A 232 -29.24 20.62 3.33
C ALA A 232 -28.04 20.14 2.51
N ILE A 233 -26.88 19.94 3.14
CA ILE A 233 -25.68 19.39 2.49
C ILE A 233 -25.96 17.98 1.96
N VAL A 234 -26.54 17.09 2.78
CA VAL A 234 -26.88 15.71 2.37
C VAL A 234 -27.91 15.69 1.23
N CYS A 235 -28.98 16.48 1.31
CA CYS A 235 -29.99 16.58 0.25
C CYS A 235 -29.40 17.14 -1.06
N VAL A 236 -28.53 18.14 -1.00
CA VAL A 236 -27.85 18.68 -2.18
C VAL A 236 -26.91 17.63 -2.77
N CYS A 237 -26.12 16.94 -1.95
CA CYS A 237 -25.24 15.87 -2.42
C CYS A 237 -26.02 14.70 -3.05
N PHE A 238 -27.16 14.33 -2.45
CA PHE A 238 -28.06 13.31 -2.98
C PHE A 238 -28.66 13.71 -4.33
N VAL A 239 -29.19 14.94 -4.46
CA VAL A 239 -29.75 15.45 -5.72
C VAL A 239 -28.66 15.57 -6.79
N VAL A 240 -27.47 16.06 -6.44
CA VAL A 240 -26.33 16.15 -7.36
C VAL A 240 -25.89 14.76 -7.81
N CYS A 241 -25.76 13.78 -6.91
CA CYS A 241 -25.47 12.39 -7.23
C CYS A 241 -26.55 11.78 -8.14
N HIS A 242 -27.83 12.02 -7.86
CA HIS A 242 -28.93 11.50 -8.67
C HIS A 242 -28.96 12.09 -10.08
N LEU A 243 -28.77 13.40 -10.21
CA LEU A 243 -28.76 14.11 -11.50
C LEU A 243 -27.54 13.75 -12.36
N THR A 244 -26.34 13.66 -11.79
CA THR A 244 -25.14 13.25 -12.54
C THR A 244 -25.21 11.77 -12.94
N THR A 245 -25.65 10.89 -12.04
CA THR A 245 -25.86 9.46 -12.34
C THR A 245 -26.90 9.26 -13.44
N GLY A 246 -28.01 10.01 -13.39
CA GLY A 246 -29.02 10.02 -14.44
C GLY A 246 -28.50 10.55 -15.79
N TYR A 247 -27.69 11.61 -15.77
CA TYR A 247 -27.04 12.17 -16.95
C TYR A 247 -26.03 11.19 -17.58
N LEU A 248 -25.12 10.64 -16.78
CA LEU A 248 -24.15 9.64 -17.24
C LEU A 248 -24.87 8.42 -17.81
N LYS A 249 -25.94 7.95 -17.16
CA LYS A 249 -26.74 6.80 -17.62
C LYS A 249 -27.35 7.08 -19.00
N TYR A 250 -27.88 8.28 -19.21
CA TYR A 250 -28.38 8.68 -20.51
C TYR A 250 -27.26 8.73 -21.57
N GLN A 251 -26.09 9.30 -21.25
CA GLN A 251 -24.97 9.39 -22.20
C GLN A 251 -24.39 8.02 -22.57
N PHE A 252 -24.17 7.11 -21.60
CA PHE A 252 -23.79 5.73 -21.88
C PHE A 252 -24.87 5.00 -22.69
N MET A 253 -26.16 5.21 -22.42
CA MET A 253 -27.24 4.67 -23.25
C MET A 253 -27.22 5.23 -24.69
N GLN A 254 -26.85 6.50 -24.90
CA GLN A 254 -26.67 7.06 -26.26
C GLN A 254 -25.44 6.47 -26.97
N ILE A 255 -24.33 6.27 -26.26
CA ILE A 255 -23.16 5.53 -26.77
C ILE A 255 -23.57 4.12 -27.21
N ASN A 256 -24.34 3.42 -26.38
CA ASN A 256 -24.82 2.07 -26.65
C ASN A 256 -25.71 1.99 -27.90
N LEU A 257 -26.67 2.90 -28.06
CA LEU A 257 -27.50 3.00 -29.28
C LEU A 257 -26.68 3.35 -30.53
N LYS A 258 -25.63 4.18 -30.39
CA LYS A 258 -24.70 4.47 -31.48
C LYS A 258 -23.84 3.26 -31.82
N LEU A 259 -23.42 2.44 -30.85
CA LEU A 259 -22.70 1.19 -31.07
C LEU A 259 -23.55 0.15 -31.80
N GLU A 260 -24.80 -0.04 -31.37
CA GLU A 260 -25.77 -0.90 -32.05
C GLU A 260 -25.99 -0.44 -33.51
N SER A 261 -26.05 0.87 -33.75
CA SER A 261 -26.10 1.45 -35.10
C SER A 261 -24.81 1.22 -35.89
N CYS A 262 -23.63 1.37 -35.29
CA CYS A 262 -22.34 1.06 -35.94
C CYS A 262 -22.29 -0.41 -36.39
N VAL A 263 -22.63 -1.33 -35.50
CA VAL A 263 -22.66 -2.78 -35.76
C VAL A 263 -23.63 -3.12 -36.89
N ARG A 264 -24.83 -2.52 -36.89
CA ARG A 264 -25.83 -2.73 -37.96
C ARG A 264 -25.44 -2.12 -39.32
N THR A 265 -24.59 -1.09 -39.36
CA THR A 265 -24.32 -0.30 -40.58
C THR A 265 -22.89 -0.37 -41.13
N GLY A 266 -21.95 -1.03 -40.46
CA GLY A 266 -20.55 -1.10 -40.92
C GLY A 266 -19.74 0.20 -40.77
N ASN A 267 -20.30 1.24 -40.13
CA ASN A 267 -19.77 2.60 -40.23
C ASN A 267 -18.55 2.86 -39.30
N LYS A 268 -17.34 2.68 -39.84
CA LYS A 268 -16.06 2.92 -39.14
C LYS A 268 -15.90 4.35 -38.60
N TYR A 269 -16.35 5.37 -39.33
CA TYR A 269 -16.25 6.77 -38.90
C TYR A 269 -17.15 7.05 -37.69
N LEU A 270 -18.37 6.50 -37.69
CA LEU A 270 -19.27 6.59 -36.54
C LEU A 270 -18.67 5.87 -35.32
N LEU A 271 -18.05 4.69 -35.50
CA LEU A 271 -17.38 3.96 -34.42
C LEU A 271 -16.26 4.80 -33.79
N MET A 272 -15.35 5.39 -34.59
CA MET A 272 -14.27 6.23 -34.07
C MET A 272 -14.80 7.45 -33.29
N LYS A 273 -15.89 8.06 -33.77
CA LYS A 273 -16.55 9.16 -33.05
C LYS A 273 -17.13 8.71 -31.70
N VAL A 274 -17.71 7.52 -31.63
CA VAL A 274 -18.22 6.91 -30.39
C VAL A 274 -17.10 6.59 -29.40
N ILE A 275 -15.94 6.12 -29.88
CA ILE A 275 -14.75 5.87 -29.04
C ILE A 275 -14.29 7.17 -28.35
N ILE A 276 -14.25 8.29 -29.08
CA ILE A 276 -13.86 9.59 -28.53
C ILE A 276 -14.91 10.07 -27.50
N GLU A 277 -16.19 9.96 -27.83
CA GLU A 277 -17.31 10.37 -26.96
C GLU A 277 -17.32 9.58 -25.64
N HIS A 278 -17.10 8.26 -25.69
CA HIS A 278 -16.96 7.41 -24.52
C HIS A 278 -15.75 7.78 -23.67
N ASN A 279 -14.55 7.93 -24.26
CA ASN A 279 -13.35 8.28 -23.49
C ASN A 279 -13.46 9.65 -22.78
N LEU A 280 -14.17 10.60 -23.39
CA LEU A 280 -14.47 11.89 -22.76
C LEU A 280 -15.47 11.73 -21.59
N LEU A 281 -16.47 10.85 -21.74
CA LEU A 281 -17.42 10.51 -20.69
C LEU A 281 -16.77 9.77 -19.52
N THR A 282 -15.86 8.81 -19.77
CA THR A 282 -15.08 8.12 -18.72
C THR A 282 -14.26 9.11 -17.90
N LYS A 283 -13.57 10.06 -18.54
CA LYS A 283 -12.81 11.12 -17.84
C LYS A 283 -13.71 12.04 -17.00
N LEU A 284 -14.93 12.33 -17.46
CA LEU A 284 -15.91 13.06 -16.67
C LEU A 284 -16.34 12.25 -15.44
N THR A 285 -16.56 10.94 -15.59
CA THR A 285 -16.90 10.04 -14.48
C THR A 285 -15.81 10.00 -13.40
N THR A 286 -14.52 9.86 -13.77
CA THR A 286 -13.42 9.87 -12.80
C THR A 286 -13.41 11.17 -11.98
N ARG A 287 -13.54 12.32 -12.64
CA ARG A 287 -13.60 13.63 -11.96
C ARG A 287 -14.82 13.79 -11.05
N LEU A 288 -15.96 13.21 -11.43
CA LEU A 288 -17.15 13.19 -10.58
C LEU A 288 -16.93 12.32 -9.33
N ASN A 289 -16.29 11.15 -9.45
CA ASN A 289 -15.93 10.33 -8.29
C ASN A 289 -14.96 11.08 -7.35
N ASP A 290 -13.95 11.75 -7.89
CA ASP A 290 -13.03 12.57 -7.09
C ASP A 290 -13.75 13.73 -6.39
N PHE A 291 -14.71 14.38 -7.07
CA PHE A 291 -15.59 15.37 -6.45
C PHE A 291 -16.40 14.76 -5.29
N TYR A 292 -16.99 13.57 -5.44
CA TYR A 292 -17.80 12.93 -4.40
C TYR A 292 -17.03 12.50 -3.14
N LYS A 293 -15.70 12.41 -3.18
CA LYS A 293 -14.87 12.15 -1.99
C LYS A 293 -15.00 13.28 -0.96
N TYR A 294 -15.06 14.54 -1.38
CA TYR A 294 -15.06 15.68 -0.45
C TYR A 294 -16.37 15.82 0.34
N PRO A 295 -17.58 15.72 -0.28
CA PRO A 295 -18.81 15.70 0.49
C PRO A 295 -18.95 14.48 1.39
N LEU A 296 -18.42 13.30 1.00
CA LEU A 296 -18.41 12.13 1.88
C LEU A 296 -17.55 12.40 3.13
N PHE A 297 -16.37 12.99 2.96
CA PHE A 297 -15.51 13.41 4.07
C PHE A 297 -16.21 14.39 5.01
N VAL A 298 -16.92 15.39 4.45
CA VAL A 298 -17.72 16.36 5.24
C VAL A 298 -18.87 15.68 5.97
N VAL A 299 -19.63 14.80 5.29
CA VAL A 299 -20.73 14.05 5.93
C VAL A 299 -20.18 13.18 7.06
N TYR A 300 -19.07 12.48 6.86
CA TYR A 300 -18.42 11.67 7.90
C TYR A 300 -17.98 12.55 9.09
N TYR A 301 -17.17 13.58 8.87
CA TYR A 301 -16.65 14.43 9.94
C TYR A 301 -17.71 15.26 10.69
N VAL A 302 -18.85 15.57 10.08
CA VAL A 302 -19.96 16.29 10.74
C VAL A 302 -20.96 15.32 11.39
N SER A 303 -21.20 14.15 10.79
CA SER A 303 -22.13 13.16 11.36
C SER A 303 -21.51 12.37 12.51
N THR A 304 -20.20 12.04 12.48
CA THR A 304 -19.56 11.23 13.53
C THR A 304 -19.66 11.88 14.92
N PRO A 305 -19.30 13.16 15.16
CA PRO A 305 -19.50 13.79 16.47
C PRO A 305 -20.97 13.89 16.87
N THR A 306 -21.87 14.03 15.90
CA THR A 306 -23.32 14.06 16.15
C THR A 306 -23.84 12.67 16.57
N LEU A 307 -23.30 11.60 15.98
CA LEU A 307 -23.58 10.19 16.30
C LEU A 307 -22.98 9.79 17.64
N GLU A 308 -21.74 10.18 17.93
CA GLU A 308 -21.06 9.96 19.21
C GLU A 308 -21.79 10.68 20.35
N PHE A 309 -22.19 11.94 20.15
CA PHE A 309 -23.01 12.68 21.12
C PHE A 309 -24.40 12.05 21.29
N ALA A 310 -25.04 11.61 20.19
CA ALA A 310 -26.31 10.90 20.25
C ALA A 310 -26.22 9.56 21.00
N LEU A 311 -25.16 8.78 20.76
CA LEU A 311 -24.89 7.51 21.44
C LEU A 311 -24.57 7.73 22.92
N TYR A 312 -23.73 8.72 23.24
CA TYR A 312 -23.42 9.09 24.62
C TYR A 312 -24.69 9.47 25.40
N TYR A 313 -25.57 10.30 24.81
CA TYR A 313 -26.83 10.68 25.44
C TYR A 313 -27.85 9.54 25.50
N TYR A 314 -27.86 8.64 24.50
CA TYR A 314 -28.72 7.45 24.50
C TYR A 314 -28.30 6.43 25.57
N LEU A 315 -26.99 6.27 25.78
CA LEU A 315 -26.39 5.37 26.76
C LEU A 315 -26.33 5.96 28.18
N SER A 316 -26.50 7.28 28.35
CA SER A 316 -26.64 7.86 29.68
C SER A 316 -27.92 7.34 30.35
N VAL A 317 -27.77 6.81 31.57
CA VAL A 317 -28.78 5.93 32.18
C VAL A 317 -30.11 6.65 32.45
N GLU A 318 -30.06 7.96 32.68
CA GLU A 318 -31.21 8.80 33.02
C GLU A 318 -31.94 9.44 31.81
N SER A 319 -31.50 9.17 30.57
CA SER A 319 -32.11 9.81 29.40
C SER A 319 -33.55 9.36 29.12
N ASN A 320 -34.47 10.33 29.12
CA ASN A 320 -35.91 10.14 28.87
C ASN A 320 -36.18 9.41 27.53
N LEU A 321 -37.12 8.45 27.55
CA LEU A 321 -37.55 7.64 26.40
C LEU A 321 -37.81 8.47 25.12
N TYR A 322 -38.38 9.67 25.26
CA TYR A 322 -38.65 10.56 24.13
C TYR A 322 -37.36 11.02 23.41
N VAL A 323 -36.31 11.34 24.17
CA VAL A 323 -35.00 11.73 23.63
C VAL A 323 -34.33 10.55 22.93
N ARG A 324 -34.44 9.34 23.52
CA ARG A 324 -33.93 8.09 22.92
C ARG A 324 -34.60 7.78 21.58
N LEU A 325 -35.93 7.88 21.49
CA LEU A 325 -36.68 7.70 20.24
C LEU A 325 -36.30 8.74 19.18
N THR A 326 -36.15 10.00 19.57
CA THR A 326 -35.83 11.11 18.66
C THR A 326 -34.42 11.00 18.09
N LEU A 327 -33.42 10.63 18.91
CA LEU A 327 -32.04 10.40 18.47
C LEU A 327 -31.92 9.12 17.64
N GLY A 328 -32.56 8.02 18.05
CA GLY A 328 -32.62 6.77 17.27
C GLY A 328 -33.21 6.99 15.89
N GLY A 329 -34.31 7.75 15.78
CA GLY A 329 -34.90 8.14 14.50
C GLY A 329 -33.93 8.89 13.58
N LYS A 330 -33.13 9.83 14.12
CA LYS A 330 -32.11 10.54 13.32
C LYS A 330 -31.02 9.60 12.79
N VAL A 331 -30.54 8.66 13.61
CA VAL A 331 -29.54 7.65 13.19
C VAL A 331 -30.10 6.76 12.07
N VAL A 332 -31.33 6.26 12.22
CA VAL A 332 -31.99 5.44 11.20
C VAL A 332 -32.15 6.22 9.88
N VAL A 333 -32.57 7.48 9.92
CA VAL A 333 -32.73 8.32 8.71
C VAL A 333 -31.40 8.53 7.99
N VAL A 334 -30.31 8.82 8.70
CA VAL A 334 -28.97 8.99 8.09
C VAL A 334 -28.46 7.67 7.50
N GLY A 335 -28.61 6.55 8.23
CA GLY A 335 -28.24 5.22 7.74
C GLY A 335 -29.01 4.82 6.47
N LEU A 336 -30.32 5.09 6.44
CA LEU A 336 -31.17 4.81 5.27
C LEU A 336 -30.73 5.62 4.04
N MET A 337 -30.34 6.89 4.21
CA MET A 337 -29.85 7.73 3.12
C MET A 337 -28.53 7.21 2.52
N VAL A 338 -27.58 6.78 3.37
CA VAL A 338 -26.31 6.16 2.92
C VAL A 338 -26.57 4.85 2.18
N PHE A 339 -27.46 4.00 2.73
CA PHE A 339 -27.85 2.74 2.09
C PHE A 339 -28.49 2.95 0.71
N VAL A 340 -29.43 3.90 0.59
CA VAL A 340 -30.10 4.22 -0.68
C VAL A 340 -29.10 4.81 -1.70
N ALA A 341 -28.15 5.63 -1.28
CA ALA A 341 -27.09 6.14 -2.16
C ALA A 341 -26.20 5.01 -2.71
N ASN A 342 -25.75 4.09 -1.84
CA ASN A 342 -24.97 2.91 -2.24
C ASN A 342 -25.76 1.99 -3.18
N ALA A 343 -27.04 1.72 -2.87
CA ALA A 343 -27.92 0.91 -3.70
C ALA A 343 -28.14 1.53 -5.11
N MET A 344 -28.23 2.86 -5.21
CA MET A 344 -28.32 3.56 -6.51
C MET A 344 -27.01 3.47 -7.31
N CYS A 345 -25.84 3.66 -6.68
CA CYS A 345 -24.54 3.50 -7.35
C CYS A 345 -24.36 2.06 -7.87
N ALA A 346 -24.67 1.06 -7.05
CA ALA A 346 -24.65 -0.35 -7.44
C ALA A 346 -25.67 -0.71 -8.53
N ARG A 347 -26.76 0.05 -8.68
CA ARG A 347 -27.74 -0.10 -9.77
C ARG A 347 -27.29 0.61 -11.05
N PHE A 348 -26.52 1.68 -10.95
CA PHE A 348 -25.89 2.35 -12.09
C PHE A 348 -24.81 1.48 -12.73
N SER A 349 -23.83 1.00 -11.94
CA SER A 349 -22.75 0.13 -12.45
C SER A 349 -23.33 -1.06 -13.21
N ARG A 350 -24.26 -1.81 -12.62
CA ARG A 350 -24.96 -2.94 -13.27
C ARG A 350 -25.69 -2.59 -14.58
N GLN A 351 -26.05 -1.33 -14.83
CA GLN A 351 -26.70 -0.90 -16.08
C GLN A 351 -25.74 -0.31 -17.12
N ALA A 352 -24.54 0.12 -16.70
CA ALA A 352 -23.45 0.46 -17.62
C ALA A 352 -22.76 -0.81 -18.17
N HIS A 353 -22.75 -1.91 -17.41
CA HIS A 353 -22.17 -3.20 -17.77
C HIS A 353 -23.10 -4.03 -18.69
N LYS A 354 -23.41 -3.52 -19.89
CA LYS A 354 -23.99 -4.36 -20.95
C LYS A 354 -22.87 -4.99 -21.75
N GLY A 355 -22.76 -6.32 -21.73
CA GLY A 355 -21.76 -7.05 -22.51
C GLY A 355 -22.01 -6.95 -24.01
N TYR A 356 -21.09 -6.30 -24.74
CA TYR A 356 -21.17 -6.12 -26.19
C TYR A 356 -20.46 -7.23 -26.96
N GLY A 357 -20.85 -8.50 -26.72
CA GLY A 357 -20.24 -9.67 -27.38
C GLY A 357 -20.26 -9.59 -28.92
N VAL A 358 -21.32 -9.00 -29.49
CA VAL A 358 -21.47 -8.78 -30.94
C VAL A 358 -20.44 -7.78 -31.51
N LEU A 359 -19.89 -6.89 -30.68
CA LEU A 359 -18.89 -5.90 -31.13
C LEU A 359 -17.53 -6.55 -31.42
N HIS A 360 -17.15 -7.62 -30.70
CA HIS A 360 -15.99 -8.44 -31.06
C HIS A 360 -16.18 -9.10 -32.42
N SER A 361 -17.37 -9.66 -32.68
CA SER A 361 -17.72 -10.30 -33.96
C SER A 361 -17.64 -9.32 -35.14
N PHE A 362 -18.15 -8.11 -34.95
CA PHE A 362 -18.09 -7.02 -35.93
C PHE A 362 -16.65 -6.61 -36.28
N LEU A 363 -15.75 -6.58 -35.28
CA LEU A 363 -14.36 -6.15 -35.47
C LEU A 363 -13.48 -7.21 -36.15
N ALA A 364 -13.74 -8.50 -35.91
CA ALA A 364 -13.06 -9.60 -36.61
C ALA A 364 -13.28 -9.55 -38.14
N GLN A 365 -14.34 -8.88 -38.61
CA GLN A 365 -14.70 -8.80 -40.02
C GLN A 365 -13.97 -7.70 -40.82
N TYR A 366 -13.21 -6.81 -40.18
CA TYR A 366 -12.57 -5.67 -40.86
C TYR A 366 -11.05 -5.59 -40.64
N ARG A 367 -10.28 -5.54 -41.74
CA ARG A 367 -8.88 -5.08 -41.68
C ARG A 367 -8.83 -3.64 -41.13
N THR A 368 -8.00 -3.45 -40.10
CA THR A 368 -7.69 -2.17 -39.43
C THR A 368 -6.17 -2.04 -39.30
N THR A 369 -5.65 -0.81 -39.12
CA THR A 369 -4.22 -0.60 -38.87
C THR A 369 -3.85 -0.96 -37.43
N ARG A 370 -2.59 -1.33 -37.16
CA ARG A 370 -2.09 -1.72 -35.81
C ARG A 370 -2.35 -0.67 -34.72
N TYR A 371 -2.45 0.61 -35.10
CA TYR A 371 -2.75 1.72 -34.18
C TYR A 371 -4.25 1.88 -33.91
N GLU A 372 -5.10 1.62 -34.91
CA GLU A 372 -6.55 1.61 -34.76
C GLU A 372 -7.02 0.39 -33.97
N SER A 373 -6.46 -0.79 -34.22
CA SER A 373 -6.79 -2.01 -33.47
C SER A 373 -6.52 -1.83 -31.97
N LEU A 374 -5.36 -1.27 -31.59
CA LEU A 374 -5.04 -0.95 -30.18
C LEU A 374 -6.04 0.02 -29.54
N LYS A 375 -6.44 1.10 -30.24
CA LYS A 375 -7.44 2.06 -29.73
C LYS A 375 -8.83 1.45 -29.59
N VAL A 376 -9.20 0.58 -30.51
CA VAL A 376 -10.49 -0.10 -30.51
C VAL A 376 -10.52 -1.19 -29.43
N GLN A 377 -9.46 -1.98 -29.28
CA GLN A 377 -9.31 -2.99 -28.24
C GLN A 377 -9.38 -2.36 -26.85
N ALA A 378 -8.60 -1.31 -26.58
CA ALA A 378 -8.65 -0.55 -25.33
C ALA A 378 -10.01 0.15 -25.07
N PHE A 379 -10.84 0.32 -26.10
CA PHE A 379 -12.22 0.80 -25.96
C PHE A 379 -13.20 -0.32 -25.62
N VAL A 380 -13.08 -1.47 -26.29
CA VAL A 380 -13.90 -2.67 -26.04
C VAL A 380 -13.65 -3.20 -24.62
N GLU A 381 -12.39 -3.23 -24.16
CA GLU A 381 -12.03 -3.61 -22.79
C GLU A 381 -12.71 -2.71 -21.73
N ARG A 382 -12.76 -1.38 -21.97
CA ARG A 382 -13.40 -0.41 -21.06
C ARG A 382 -14.93 -0.50 -21.05
N LEU A 383 -15.55 -0.92 -22.16
CA LEU A 383 -16.99 -1.21 -22.22
C LEU A 383 -17.33 -2.45 -21.38
N SER A 384 -16.46 -3.46 -21.39
CA SER A 384 -16.65 -4.72 -20.67
C SER A 384 -16.44 -4.60 -19.15
N THR A 385 -15.45 -3.80 -18.70
CA THR A 385 -15.21 -3.56 -17.27
C THR A 385 -16.15 -2.52 -16.67
N GLY A 386 -16.65 -1.60 -17.49
CA GLY A 386 -17.56 -0.53 -17.09
C GLY A 386 -16.93 0.60 -16.27
N PRO A 387 -17.62 1.75 -16.13
CA PRO A 387 -17.18 2.86 -15.30
C PRO A 387 -17.53 2.63 -13.83
N TYR A 388 -16.50 2.50 -12.97
CA TYR A 388 -16.68 2.57 -11.52
C TYR A 388 -17.34 3.90 -11.12
N ILE A 389 -18.47 3.85 -10.41
CA ILE A 389 -19.10 4.99 -9.72
C ILE A 389 -19.59 4.51 -8.36
N GLY A 390 -19.11 5.13 -7.29
CA GLY A 390 -19.53 4.82 -5.92
C GLY A 390 -18.46 5.12 -4.87
N PHE A 391 -18.86 5.05 -3.61
CA PHE A 391 -18.01 5.32 -2.44
C PHE A 391 -17.13 4.11 -2.08
N TYR A 392 -16.22 3.72 -2.97
CA TYR A 392 -15.22 2.70 -2.66
C TYR A 392 -13.96 3.35 -2.08
N PHE A 393 -13.71 3.08 -0.80
CA PHE A 393 -12.37 3.10 -0.23
C PHE A 393 -11.53 1.99 -0.89
N GLY A 394 -10.20 2.15 -0.91
CA GLY A 394 -9.27 1.17 -1.47
C GLY A 394 -9.26 -0.13 -0.67
N ALA A 395 -10.24 -1.00 -0.93
CA ALA A 395 -10.26 -2.36 -0.43
C ALA A 395 -9.23 -3.19 -1.20
N ARG A 396 -8.51 -4.04 -0.45
CA ARG A 396 -7.58 -5.04 -0.96
C ARG A 396 -8.26 -5.95 -2.00
N ARG A 397 -7.57 -6.28 -3.08
CA ARG A 397 -8.01 -7.32 -4.02
C ARG A 397 -7.65 -8.69 -3.44
N GLU A 398 -8.67 -9.47 -3.08
CA GLU A 398 -8.52 -10.81 -2.53
C GLU A 398 -8.10 -11.83 -3.59
N CYS A 399 -7.52 -12.95 -3.15
CA CYS A 399 -7.17 -14.09 -4.01
C CYS A 399 -8.41 -14.66 -4.72
N ILE A 400 -8.37 -14.73 -6.06
CA ILE A 400 -9.31 -15.60 -6.81
C ILE A 400 -8.82 -17.03 -6.67
N VAL A 401 -9.27 -17.70 -5.62
CA VAL A 401 -8.88 -19.08 -5.28
C VAL A 401 -9.38 -20.04 -6.37
N ARG A 402 -8.46 -20.78 -6.98
CA ARG A 402 -8.75 -21.95 -7.83
C ARG A 402 -8.21 -23.20 -7.15
N LYS A 403 -9.11 -24.16 -6.87
CA LYS A 403 -8.72 -25.51 -6.44
C LYS A 403 -8.18 -26.29 -7.63
N VAL A 404 -7.10 -27.03 -7.41
CA VAL A 404 -6.45 -27.87 -8.42
C VAL A 404 -6.83 -29.33 -8.16
N VAL A 405 -6.99 -30.13 -9.21
CA VAL A 405 -7.26 -31.57 -9.04
C VAL A 405 -6.00 -32.23 -8.49
N ASN A 406 -6.13 -32.93 -7.36
CA ASN A 406 -5.04 -33.61 -6.62
C ASN A 406 -3.98 -32.69 -5.98
N ALA A 407 -4.25 -31.40 -5.81
CA ALA A 407 -3.42 -30.46 -5.04
C ALA A 407 -4.29 -29.44 -4.29
N ASP A 408 -3.71 -28.45 -3.59
CA ASP A 408 -4.47 -27.49 -2.79
C ASP A 408 -5.01 -26.32 -3.63
N THR A 409 -4.42 -25.13 -3.51
CA THR A 409 -5.02 -23.87 -4.00
C THR A 409 -4.00 -22.88 -4.58
N VAL A 410 -4.33 -22.35 -5.77
CA VAL A 410 -3.60 -21.21 -6.39
C VAL A 410 -4.50 -19.97 -6.45
N CYS A 411 -3.86 -18.80 -6.58
CA CYS A 411 -4.56 -17.56 -6.87
C CYS A 411 -4.41 -17.19 -8.35
N VAL A 412 -5.54 -16.93 -9.01
CA VAL A 412 -5.56 -16.65 -10.45
C VAL A 412 -5.44 -15.15 -10.70
N CYS A 413 -4.48 -14.77 -11.54
CA CYS A 413 -4.33 -13.45 -12.11
C CYS A 413 -4.59 -13.48 -13.62
N ASN A 414 -5.09 -12.39 -14.18
CA ASN A 414 -5.33 -12.19 -15.61
C ASN A 414 -5.17 -10.69 -15.98
N GLN A 415 -5.39 -10.34 -17.24
CA GLN A 415 -5.27 -8.96 -17.77
C GLN A 415 -5.95 -7.87 -16.93
N THR A 416 -7.04 -8.17 -16.21
CA THR A 416 -7.84 -7.17 -15.47
C THR A 416 -7.82 -7.33 -13.96
N TYR A 417 -7.34 -8.47 -13.44
CA TYR A 417 -7.35 -8.77 -12.01
C TYR A 417 -6.09 -9.53 -11.59
N CYS A 418 -5.51 -9.12 -10.46
CA CYS A 418 -4.58 -9.90 -9.67
C CYS A 418 -4.79 -9.49 -8.22
N ASP A 419 -4.63 -10.40 -7.27
CA ASP A 419 -4.71 -10.08 -5.84
C ASP A 419 -3.51 -9.22 -5.41
N ASP A 420 -3.75 -8.29 -4.49
CA ASP A 420 -2.73 -7.41 -3.95
C ASP A 420 -2.56 -7.53 -2.44
N PHE A 421 -1.41 -7.06 -1.98
CA PHE A 421 -1.09 -6.91 -0.58
C PHE A 421 -0.51 -5.51 -0.34
N PRO A 422 -1.34 -4.55 0.10
CA PRO A 422 -0.92 -3.15 0.25
C PRO A 422 0.17 -2.99 1.30
N ALA A 423 0.83 -1.83 1.30
CA ALA A 423 1.86 -1.47 2.27
C ALA A 423 1.43 -1.75 3.73
N LEU A 424 2.35 -2.31 4.52
CA LEU A 424 2.09 -2.69 5.90
C LEU A 424 1.66 -1.47 6.74
N LYS A 425 0.56 -1.61 7.47
CA LYS A 425 0.09 -0.58 8.39
C LYS A 425 0.84 -0.71 9.70
N ARG A 426 1.15 0.43 10.34
CA ARG A 426 1.66 0.43 11.71
C ARG A 426 0.55 -0.05 12.66
N PRO A 427 0.77 -1.11 13.47
CA PRO A 427 -0.19 -1.57 14.46
C PRO A 427 -0.50 -0.51 15.50
N LYS A 428 -1.68 -0.61 16.12
CA LYS A 428 -2.08 0.27 17.21
C LYS A 428 -1.22 0.03 18.45
N SER A 429 -0.96 1.08 19.24
CA SER A 429 -0.23 0.93 20.50
C SER A 429 -0.94 -0.06 21.43
N GLY A 430 -0.21 -1.07 21.91
CA GLY A 430 -0.76 -2.17 22.72
C GLY A 430 -1.33 -3.34 21.93
N PHE A 431 -1.29 -3.29 20.59
CA PHE A 431 -1.69 -4.36 19.69
C PHE A 431 -0.50 -4.85 18.85
N LEU A 432 -0.67 -6.05 18.30
CA LEU A 432 0.11 -6.55 17.17
C LEU A 432 -0.83 -6.92 16.03
N THR A 433 -0.31 -6.97 14.82
CA THR A 433 -1.04 -7.45 13.64
C THR A 433 -0.46 -8.78 13.19
N VAL A 434 -1.31 -9.77 12.96
CA VAL A 434 -0.95 -11.06 12.39
C VAL A 434 -1.41 -11.09 10.94
N TYR A 435 -0.56 -11.63 10.08
CA TYR A 435 -0.89 -11.99 8.71
C TYR A 435 -0.71 -13.49 8.54
N GLU A 436 -1.74 -14.19 8.07
CA GLU A 436 -1.74 -15.65 7.92
C GLU A 436 -1.87 -16.07 6.45
N SER A 437 -1.07 -17.04 6.02
CA SER A 437 -1.37 -17.87 4.85
C SER A 437 -1.38 -19.35 5.26
N ASN A 438 -2.32 -20.12 4.72
CA ASN A 438 -2.49 -21.52 5.13
C ASN A 438 -2.92 -22.44 3.97
N LYS A 439 -2.86 -23.75 4.22
CA LYS A 439 -3.25 -24.80 3.27
C LYS A 439 -4.70 -24.70 2.78
N VAL A 440 -5.63 -24.29 3.65
CA VAL A 440 -7.06 -24.24 3.32
C VAL A 440 -7.45 -23.11 2.37
N GLY A 441 -6.54 -22.15 2.12
CA GLY A 441 -6.67 -21.15 1.05
C GLY A 441 -6.52 -19.70 1.50
N GLU A 442 -6.25 -19.43 2.79
CA GLU A 442 -6.01 -18.06 3.26
C GLU A 442 -4.68 -17.52 2.74
N ARG A 443 -4.63 -16.22 2.43
CA ARG A 443 -3.47 -15.55 1.83
C ARG A 443 -3.30 -14.17 2.47
N PHE A 444 -2.28 -13.99 3.31
CA PHE A 444 -2.07 -12.81 4.17
C PHE A 444 -3.36 -12.31 4.85
N LYS A 445 -4.15 -13.20 5.44
CA LYS A 445 -5.35 -12.83 6.21
C LYS A 445 -4.92 -11.98 7.42
N GLU A 446 -5.42 -10.75 7.52
CA GLU A 446 -5.05 -9.78 8.56
C GLU A 446 -5.94 -9.97 9.80
N THR A 447 -5.34 -10.11 10.98
CA THR A 447 -6.03 -10.06 12.29
C THR A 447 -5.25 -9.17 13.27
N GLU A 448 -5.95 -8.51 14.20
CA GLU A 448 -5.33 -7.75 15.29
C GLU A 448 -5.45 -8.53 16.60
N LEU A 449 -4.34 -8.62 17.36
CA LEU A 449 -4.30 -9.20 18.70
C LEU A 449 -3.81 -8.16 19.71
N GLN A 450 -4.33 -8.19 20.93
CA GLN A 450 -3.96 -7.26 21.99
C GLN A 450 -2.93 -7.89 22.95
N PHE A 451 -1.91 -7.13 23.35
CA PHE A 451 -1.03 -7.56 24.43
C PHE A 451 -1.82 -7.65 25.74
N GLY A 452 -1.63 -8.76 26.47
CA GLY A 452 -2.44 -9.14 27.63
C GLY A 452 -3.54 -10.16 27.31
N SER A 453 -3.90 -10.37 26.04
CA SER A 453 -4.79 -11.47 25.64
C SER A 453 -4.07 -12.81 25.74
N THR A 454 -4.40 -13.59 26.76
CA THR A 454 -3.89 -14.96 26.95
C THR A 454 -5.01 -15.97 26.77
N ILE A 455 -4.70 -17.09 26.12
CA ILE A 455 -5.55 -18.28 26.10
C ILE A 455 -5.12 -19.14 27.27
N ASP A 456 -6.04 -19.40 28.21
CA ASP A 456 -5.85 -20.41 29.27
C ASP A 456 -5.92 -21.82 28.66
N SER A 457 -4.81 -22.21 28.05
CA SER A 457 -4.55 -23.53 27.51
C SER A 457 -3.87 -24.38 28.58
N THR A 458 -4.51 -25.48 28.98
CA THR A 458 -3.90 -26.52 29.83
C THR A 458 -3.14 -27.59 29.03
N ALA A 459 -2.82 -27.32 27.75
CA ALA A 459 -2.38 -28.34 26.80
C ALA A 459 -0.87 -28.36 26.53
N ASP A 460 -0.35 -29.58 26.34
CA ASP A 460 1.00 -29.89 25.87
C ASP A 460 1.36 -29.32 24.48
N GLN A 461 0.41 -28.71 23.77
CA GLN A 461 0.56 -28.06 22.46
C GLN A 461 0.82 -26.54 22.54
N THR A 462 1.25 -26.03 23.69
CA THR A 462 1.60 -24.61 23.86
C THR A 462 3.09 -24.37 23.62
N VAL A 463 3.42 -23.45 22.72
CA VAL A 463 4.78 -22.99 22.39
C VAL A 463 5.00 -21.58 22.93
N VAL A 464 6.09 -21.31 23.63
CA VAL A 464 6.45 -19.98 24.12
C VAL A 464 7.71 -19.48 23.42
N VAL A 465 7.56 -18.43 22.61
CA VAL A 465 8.66 -17.68 21.99
C VAL A 465 8.96 -16.44 22.83
N THR A 466 10.12 -16.44 23.51
CA THR A 466 10.58 -15.29 24.31
C THR A 466 11.63 -14.50 23.53
N ILE A 467 11.44 -13.20 23.39
CA ILE A 467 12.25 -12.33 22.52
C ILE A 467 13.31 -11.58 23.33
N ASP A 468 14.56 -11.63 22.87
CA ASP A 468 15.71 -10.91 23.42
C ASP A 468 16.29 -9.93 22.39
N LYS A 469 15.87 -8.66 22.49
CA LYS A 469 16.36 -7.54 21.68
C LYS A 469 17.81 -7.12 21.98
N THR A 470 18.43 -7.62 23.05
CA THR A 470 19.83 -7.29 23.37
C THR A 470 20.80 -8.07 22.50
N GLN A 471 20.45 -9.28 22.09
CA GLN A 471 21.21 -10.10 21.15
C GLN A 471 20.88 -9.71 19.71
N LYS A 472 21.91 -9.35 18.94
CA LYS A 472 21.82 -8.96 17.52
C LYS A 472 22.77 -9.81 16.68
N TYR A 473 22.31 -10.16 15.49
CA TYR A 473 23.01 -11.04 14.55
C TYR A 473 23.19 -10.31 13.20
N GLN A 474 23.05 -11.01 12.08
CA GLN A 474 23.22 -10.45 10.76
C GLN A 474 22.09 -9.48 10.36
N THR A 475 22.46 -8.49 9.55
CA THR A 475 21.53 -7.63 8.81
C THR A 475 21.02 -8.34 7.57
N ILE A 476 19.71 -8.25 7.32
CA ILE A 476 19.02 -8.81 6.17
C ILE A 476 19.26 -7.92 4.95
N PHE A 477 19.75 -8.53 3.87
CA PHE A 477 19.96 -7.87 2.59
C PHE A 477 18.67 -7.76 1.78
N GLY A 478 17.82 -8.78 1.82
CA GLY A 478 16.55 -8.85 1.12
C GLY A 478 16.21 -10.27 0.67
N PHE A 479 15.17 -10.35 -0.14
CA PHE A 479 14.64 -11.59 -0.72
C PHE A 479 14.31 -11.33 -2.19
N GLY A 480 14.36 -12.35 -3.04
CA GLY A 480 14.23 -12.15 -4.48
C GLY A 480 14.11 -13.42 -5.30
N ALA A 481 14.26 -13.25 -6.60
CA ALA A 481 14.26 -14.33 -7.60
C ALA A 481 15.13 -13.96 -8.83
N ALA A 482 15.25 -14.85 -9.81
CA ALA A 482 16.05 -14.61 -11.01
C ALA A 482 15.25 -14.08 -12.22
N PHE A 483 15.84 -13.14 -12.95
CA PHE A 483 15.44 -12.74 -14.30
C PHE A 483 16.09 -13.66 -15.34
N THR A 484 15.66 -14.92 -15.36
CA THR A 484 16.03 -15.89 -16.41
C THR A 484 15.41 -15.52 -17.76
N ASP A 485 15.94 -16.07 -18.86
CA ASP A 485 15.35 -15.87 -20.18
C ASP A 485 13.92 -16.45 -20.19
N SER A 486 13.70 -17.63 -19.60
CA SER A 486 12.37 -18.24 -19.47
C SER A 486 11.37 -17.36 -18.73
N THR A 487 11.76 -16.76 -17.59
CA THR A 487 10.92 -15.78 -16.87
C THR A 487 10.54 -14.60 -17.77
N GLY A 488 11.51 -14.05 -18.49
CA GLY A 488 11.30 -12.94 -19.42
C GLY A 488 10.39 -13.30 -20.59
N GLN A 489 10.61 -14.47 -21.19
CA GLN A 489 9.82 -15.02 -22.29
C GLN A 489 8.38 -15.28 -21.86
N MET A 490 8.17 -15.86 -20.67
CA MET A 490 6.82 -16.10 -20.12
C MET A 490 6.07 -14.82 -19.80
N LEU A 491 6.74 -13.79 -19.26
CA LEU A 491 6.13 -12.46 -19.11
C LEU A 491 5.80 -11.82 -20.48
N SER A 492 6.62 -12.04 -21.51
CA SER A 492 6.37 -11.52 -22.86
C SER A 492 5.25 -12.27 -23.62
N SER A 493 4.95 -13.51 -23.22
CA SER A 493 3.93 -14.35 -23.84
C SER A 493 2.49 -13.94 -23.52
N VAL A 494 2.29 -13.15 -22.46
CA VAL A 494 1.00 -12.60 -22.05
C VAL A 494 0.89 -11.12 -22.40
N ASN A 495 -0.32 -10.55 -22.25
CA ASN A 495 -0.53 -9.14 -22.52
C ASN A 495 0.24 -8.26 -21.49
N GLN A 496 0.65 -7.06 -21.92
CA GLN A 496 1.44 -6.15 -21.07
C GLN A 496 0.81 -5.89 -19.69
N SER A 497 -0.52 -5.79 -19.59
CA SER A 497 -1.18 -5.54 -18.29
C SER A 497 -1.01 -6.69 -17.31
N LEU A 498 -1.03 -7.95 -17.77
CA LEU A 498 -0.76 -9.09 -16.89
C LEU A 498 0.73 -9.16 -16.53
N ALA A 499 1.63 -8.95 -17.50
CA ALA A 499 3.07 -8.89 -17.23
C ALA A 499 3.42 -7.79 -16.18
N ASP A 500 2.83 -6.60 -16.32
CA ASP A 500 2.97 -5.50 -15.35
C ASP A 500 2.38 -5.87 -13.99
N LEU A 501 1.21 -6.51 -13.93
CA LEU A 501 0.60 -6.97 -12.66
C LEU A 501 1.44 -8.04 -11.96
N LEU A 502 2.15 -8.89 -12.70
CA LEU A 502 3.03 -9.91 -12.13
C LEU A 502 4.33 -9.29 -11.59
N ILE A 503 4.98 -8.39 -12.33
CA ILE A 503 6.14 -7.64 -11.82
C ILE A 503 5.75 -6.78 -10.60
N ASP A 504 4.58 -6.15 -10.63
CA ASP A 504 4.06 -5.38 -9.48
C ASP A 504 3.76 -6.29 -8.29
N SER A 505 3.31 -7.53 -8.51
CA SER A 505 3.09 -8.53 -7.45
C SER A 505 4.39 -8.91 -6.75
N TYR A 506 5.50 -9.04 -7.46
CA TYR A 506 6.81 -9.31 -6.85
C TYR A 506 7.41 -8.07 -6.18
N PHE A 507 7.54 -6.95 -6.90
CA PHE A 507 8.45 -5.87 -6.52
C PHE A 507 7.79 -4.65 -5.88
N SER A 508 6.49 -4.38 -6.10
CA SER A 508 5.87 -3.11 -5.68
C SER A 508 5.36 -3.08 -4.23
N ASP A 509 5.05 -1.89 -3.72
CA ASP A 509 4.36 -1.63 -2.44
C ASP A 509 3.01 -2.36 -2.29
N ASN A 510 2.37 -2.75 -3.40
CA ASN A 510 1.12 -3.54 -3.42
C ASN A 510 1.36 -5.03 -3.66
N GLY A 511 2.63 -5.45 -3.74
CA GLY A 511 3.10 -6.82 -3.85
C GLY A 511 3.87 -7.27 -2.62
N ILE A 512 4.76 -8.26 -2.80
CA ILE A 512 5.56 -8.85 -1.73
C ILE A 512 6.93 -8.17 -1.52
N GLU A 513 7.22 -7.07 -2.22
CA GLU A 513 8.42 -6.23 -2.03
C GLU A 513 9.77 -6.98 -2.13
N TYR A 514 9.93 -7.81 -3.18
CA TYR A 514 11.24 -8.35 -3.56
C TYR A 514 12.28 -7.21 -3.69
N SER A 515 13.45 -7.46 -3.11
CA SER A 515 14.51 -6.47 -2.86
C SER A 515 15.90 -6.98 -3.27
N MET A 516 15.98 -8.21 -3.79
CA MET A 516 17.13 -8.77 -4.50
C MET A 516 16.67 -9.32 -5.85
N ALA A 517 17.56 -9.46 -6.82
CA ALA A 517 17.32 -10.33 -7.98
C ALA A 517 18.62 -10.82 -8.60
N ARG A 518 18.60 -12.06 -9.12
CA ARG A 518 19.70 -12.67 -9.87
C ARG A 518 19.52 -12.42 -11.36
N ILE A 519 20.61 -12.19 -12.08
CA ILE A 519 20.63 -11.96 -13.53
C ILE A 519 21.63 -12.96 -14.12
N PRO A 520 21.21 -13.91 -14.96
CA PRO A 520 22.16 -14.73 -15.69
C PRO A 520 23.01 -13.92 -16.65
N ILE A 521 24.32 -14.20 -16.63
CA ILE A 521 25.29 -13.66 -17.58
C ILE A 521 25.28 -14.61 -18.78
N ALA A 522 24.55 -14.21 -19.82
CA ALA A 522 24.18 -15.00 -20.99
C ALA A 522 23.30 -16.24 -20.66
N GLY A 523 23.40 -17.30 -21.45
CA GLY A 523 22.46 -18.42 -21.45
C GLY A 523 22.63 -19.41 -20.30
N THR A 524 21.53 -20.07 -19.95
CA THR A 524 21.39 -21.04 -18.85
C THR A 524 20.72 -22.31 -19.35
N ASP A 525 20.32 -23.22 -18.45
CA ASP A 525 19.29 -24.24 -18.72
C ASP A 525 17.92 -23.60 -19.04
N PHE A 526 17.53 -22.56 -18.29
CA PHE A 526 16.35 -21.71 -18.51
C PHE A 526 16.56 -20.64 -19.60
N SER A 527 16.99 -21.14 -20.77
CA SER A 527 17.15 -20.39 -22.03
C SER A 527 16.68 -21.25 -23.20
N ASP A 528 16.19 -20.65 -24.29
CA ASP A 528 15.78 -21.35 -25.53
C ASP A 528 16.97 -22.00 -26.28
N ARG A 529 18.19 -21.57 -26.00
CA ARG A 529 19.45 -22.01 -26.63
C ARG A 529 20.61 -21.84 -25.65
N PRO A 530 21.72 -22.58 -25.80
CA PRO A 530 23.00 -22.19 -25.20
C PRO A 530 23.61 -21.03 -26.00
N TYR A 531 24.15 -20.01 -25.31
CA TYR A 531 24.82 -18.86 -25.92
C TYR A 531 25.73 -18.13 -24.92
N SER A 532 26.69 -17.35 -25.44
CA SER A 532 27.39 -16.31 -24.69
C SER A 532 27.17 -14.93 -25.31
N TYR A 533 27.79 -13.89 -24.73
CA TYR A 533 27.85 -12.56 -25.34
C TYR A 533 28.94 -12.43 -26.41
N ASP A 534 29.82 -13.42 -26.58
CA ASP A 534 30.98 -13.34 -27.49
C ASP A 534 31.27 -14.70 -28.17
N ASP A 535 30.32 -15.17 -28.97
CA ASP A 535 30.38 -16.48 -29.65
C ASP A 535 31.30 -16.51 -30.90
N VAL A 536 32.15 -15.50 -31.11
CA VAL A 536 33.14 -15.47 -32.20
C VAL A 536 34.44 -16.14 -31.77
N ASP A 537 34.79 -17.25 -32.43
CA ASP A 537 35.94 -18.08 -32.08
C ASP A 537 37.27 -17.28 -32.04
N GLY A 538 37.96 -17.37 -30.90
CA GLY A 538 39.29 -16.78 -30.68
C GLY A 538 39.33 -15.29 -30.36
N ASP A 539 38.20 -14.62 -30.08
CA ASP A 539 38.17 -13.18 -29.78
C ASP A 539 38.65 -12.83 -28.34
N LEU A 540 39.94 -13.04 -28.07
CA LEU A 540 40.56 -12.73 -26.78
C LEU A 540 40.47 -11.24 -26.38
N GLU A 541 40.21 -10.34 -27.33
CA GLU A 541 40.02 -8.90 -27.10
C GLU A 541 38.55 -8.50 -26.83
N LEU A 542 37.60 -9.44 -26.95
CA LEU A 542 36.17 -9.22 -26.78
C LEU A 542 35.63 -8.10 -27.68
N LYS A 543 36.05 -8.09 -28.96
CA LYS A 543 35.62 -7.11 -29.99
C LYS A 543 34.18 -7.34 -30.44
N HIS A 544 33.71 -8.59 -30.44
CA HIS A 544 32.35 -8.96 -30.85
C HIS A 544 31.38 -9.12 -29.67
N PHE A 545 31.84 -8.86 -28.43
CA PHE A 545 30.99 -8.83 -27.23
C PHE A 545 29.74 -7.98 -27.44
N ALA A 546 28.57 -8.61 -27.35
CA ALA A 546 27.27 -7.97 -27.45
C ALA A 546 26.22 -8.66 -26.57
N LEU A 547 25.42 -7.86 -25.86
CA LEU A 547 24.17 -8.32 -25.24
C LEU A 547 23.25 -8.90 -26.31
N GLN A 548 22.54 -9.96 -25.96
CA GLN A 548 21.73 -10.71 -26.92
C GLN A 548 20.27 -10.23 -26.91
N LYS A 549 19.44 -10.77 -27.82
CA LYS A 549 18.01 -10.46 -27.87
C LYS A 549 17.33 -10.78 -26.53
N GLU A 550 17.78 -11.82 -25.84
CA GLU A 550 17.25 -12.29 -24.56
C GLU A 550 17.44 -11.22 -23.45
N ASP A 551 18.56 -10.50 -23.47
CA ASP A 551 18.77 -9.34 -22.59
C ASP A 551 17.91 -8.14 -22.99
N LEU A 552 17.97 -7.78 -24.27
CA LEU A 552 17.45 -6.51 -24.79
C LEU A 552 15.92 -6.48 -24.90
N GLU A 553 15.30 -7.62 -25.24
CA GLU A 553 13.85 -7.74 -25.42
C GLU A 553 13.14 -8.17 -24.13
N TRP A 554 13.81 -8.90 -23.23
CA TRP A 554 13.19 -9.47 -22.03
C TRP A 554 13.83 -8.98 -20.72
N LYS A 555 15.07 -9.38 -20.40
CA LYS A 555 15.65 -9.16 -19.05
C LYS A 555 15.72 -7.68 -18.68
N ILE A 556 16.33 -6.85 -19.53
CA ILE A 556 16.53 -5.42 -19.27
C ILE A 556 15.19 -4.68 -19.12
N PRO A 557 14.20 -4.82 -20.02
CA PRO A 557 12.87 -4.20 -19.85
C PRO A 557 12.18 -4.56 -18.53
N TYR A 558 12.17 -5.84 -18.12
CA TYR A 558 11.51 -6.26 -16.88
C TYR A 558 12.29 -5.85 -15.62
N ILE A 559 13.64 -5.84 -15.66
CA ILE A 559 14.47 -5.28 -14.59
C ILE A 559 14.20 -3.78 -14.42
N GLN A 560 14.16 -3.01 -15.51
CA GLN A 560 13.84 -1.58 -15.45
C GLN A 560 12.42 -1.32 -14.91
N ARG A 561 11.44 -2.18 -15.25
CA ARG A 561 10.08 -2.12 -14.67
C ARG A 561 10.11 -2.39 -13.16
N ALA A 562 10.82 -3.42 -12.70
CA ALA A 562 10.96 -3.77 -11.29
C ALA A 562 11.64 -2.64 -10.48
N LEU A 563 12.77 -2.12 -10.98
CA LEU A 563 13.48 -0.97 -10.38
C LEU A 563 12.60 0.29 -10.27
N LYS A 564 11.65 0.48 -11.18
CA LYS A 564 10.73 1.62 -11.20
C LYS A 564 9.57 1.50 -10.21
N VAL A 565 9.18 0.28 -9.81
CA VAL A 565 8.03 0.05 -8.90
C VAL A 565 8.41 -0.31 -7.48
N SER A 566 9.65 -0.74 -7.26
CA SER A 566 10.06 -1.17 -5.93
C SER A 566 10.20 0.03 -4.99
N PRO A 567 9.70 -0.06 -3.73
CA PRO A 567 10.03 0.90 -2.69
C PRO A 567 11.48 0.77 -2.22
N HIS A 568 12.14 -0.35 -2.53
CA HIS A 568 13.49 -0.69 -2.11
C HIS A 568 14.50 -0.54 -3.24
N LYS A 569 15.75 -0.23 -2.90
CA LYS A 569 16.85 -0.33 -3.86
C LYS A 569 17.20 -1.80 -4.06
N ILE A 570 16.69 -2.40 -5.14
CA ILE A 570 16.92 -3.81 -5.48
C ILE A 570 18.43 -4.10 -5.61
N LYS A 571 18.91 -5.12 -4.88
CA LYS A 571 20.29 -5.64 -5.01
C LYS A 571 20.33 -6.67 -6.14
N LEU A 572 20.71 -6.18 -7.31
CA LEU A 572 20.89 -7.00 -8.52
C LEU A 572 22.28 -7.66 -8.52
N PHE A 573 22.38 -8.95 -8.83
CA PHE A 573 23.68 -9.60 -8.99
C PHE A 573 23.73 -10.54 -10.19
N GLY A 574 24.92 -10.67 -10.79
CA GLY A 574 25.17 -11.52 -11.95
C GLY A 574 25.75 -12.89 -11.59
N SER A 575 25.45 -13.92 -12.36
CA SER A 575 26.17 -15.22 -12.33
C SER A 575 26.31 -15.77 -13.76
N PRO A 576 27.49 -16.25 -14.21
CA PRO A 576 27.62 -16.99 -15.46
C PRO A 576 27.42 -18.49 -15.24
N TRP A 577 26.92 -19.20 -16.26
CA TRP A 577 26.89 -20.67 -16.32
C TRP A 577 28.01 -21.25 -17.18
N SER A 578 28.63 -20.43 -18.04
CA SER A 578 29.72 -20.87 -18.89
C SER A 578 30.39 -19.66 -19.54
N PRO A 579 31.71 -19.70 -19.75
CA PRO A 579 32.36 -18.83 -20.72
C PRO A 579 31.96 -19.18 -22.16
N PRO A 580 32.26 -18.30 -23.14
CA PRO A 580 32.15 -18.63 -24.56
C PRO A 580 32.79 -19.98 -24.88
N SER A 581 32.12 -20.80 -25.69
CA SER A 581 32.52 -22.20 -25.91
C SER A 581 33.96 -22.36 -26.38
N TRP A 582 34.46 -21.43 -27.21
CA TRP A 582 35.85 -21.39 -27.70
C TRP A 582 36.91 -21.17 -26.61
N MET A 583 36.54 -20.61 -25.45
CA MET A 583 37.40 -20.50 -24.28
C MET A 583 37.53 -21.83 -23.51
N LYS A 584 36.63 -22.80 -23.71
CA LYS A 584 36.63 -24.09 -22.99
C LYS A 584 37.41 -25.18 -23.73
N THR A 585 38.08 -26.06 -22.98
CA THR A 585 38.86 -27.18 -23.53
C THR A 585 38.04 -28.19 -24.34
N ASN A 586 36.72 -28.26 -24.10
CA ASN A 586 35.80 -29.16 -24.81
C ASN A 586 35.05 -28.47 -25.98
N HIS A 587 35.26 -27.16 -26.20
CA HIS A 587 34.57 -26.36 -27.22
C HIS A 587 33.02 -26.42 -27.15
N LYS A 588 32.44 -26.64 -25.94
CA LYS A 588 31.00 -26.77 -25.71
C LYS A 588 30.56 -25.99 -24.48
N PHE A 589 29.33 -25.48 -24.48
CA PHE A 589 28.72 -24.87 -23.29
C PHE A 589 28.46 -25.89 -22.18
N ASN A 590 27.95 -27.06 -22.55
CA ASN A 590 27.75 -28.18 -21.63
C ASN A 590 28.96 -29.14 -21.62
N GLU A 591 28.82 -30.28 -20.95
CA GLU A 591 29.87 -31.28 -20.68
C GLU A 591 31.07 -30.73 -19.88
N SER A 592 31.86 -31.63 -19.28
CA SER A 592 33.05 -31.23 -18.52
C SER A 592 34.07 -30.52 -19.41
N GLY A 593 34.38 -29.28 -19.07
CA GLY A 593 35.42 -28.47 -19.72
C GLY A 593 35.91 -27.36 -18.79
N VAL A 594 37.22 -27.13 -18.79
CA VAL A 594 37.88 -26.03 -18.07
C VAL A 594 38.20 -24.90 -19.06
N ILE A 595 38.53 -23.70 -18.57
CA ILE A 595 39.09 -22.64 -19.42
C ILE A 595 40.46 -23.08 -19.96
N ARG A 596 40.73 -22.82 -21.23
CA ARG A 596 41.96 -23.20 -21.95
C ARG A 596 43.18 -22.41 -21.45
N GLY A 597 44.36 -22.98 -21.63
CA GLY A 597 45.63 -22.37 -21.24
C GLY A 597 45.83 -22.31 -19.72
N ASP A 598 46.88 -21.60 -19.30
CA ASP A 598 47.26 -21.50 -17.90
C ASP A 598 46.41 -20.47 -17.14
N ILE A 599 46.17 -20.72 -15.85
CA ILE A 599 45.56 -19.73 -14.95
C ILE A 599 46.50 -18.52 -14.83
N GLY A 600 45.96 -17.30 -14.96
CA GLY A 600 46.77 -16.08 -15.15
C GLY A 600 47.05 -15.75 -16.62
N GLY A 601 46.86 -16.69 -17.54
CA GLY A 601 47.07 -16.52 -18.99
C GLY A 601 45.93 -15.80 -19.72
N GLU A 602 46.05 -15.75 -21.06
CA GLU A 602 45.20 -14.91 -21.94
C GLU A 602 43.71 -15.26 -21.89
N TYR A 603 43.34 -16.54 -21.84
CA TYR A 603 41.93 -16.96 -21.78
C TYR A 603 41.27 -16.61 -20.44
N TYR A 604 41.94 -16.87 -19.32
CA TYR A 604 41.45 -16.46 -18.00
C TYR A 604 41.40 -14.93 -17.86
N GLN A 605 42.34 -14.20 -18.48
CA GLN A 605 42.29 -12.74 -18.52
C GLN A 605 41.14 -12.23 -19.39
N SER A 606 40.86 -12.87 -20.54
CA SER A 606 39.73 -12.55 -21.39
C SER A 606 38.40 -12.83 -20.67
N TRP A 607 38.29 -13.95 -19.94
CA TRP A 607 37.14 -14.23 -19.09
C TRP A 607 36.94 -13.17 -17.99
N ALA A 608 38.01 -12.73 -17.31
CA ALA A 608 37.92 -11.63 -16.35
C ALA A 608 37.49 -10.29 -17.01
N ASN A 609 37.91 -10.02 -18.25
CA ASN A 609 37.47 -8.85 -19.02
C ASN A 609 35.99 -8.95 -19.42
N TYR A 610 35.47 -10.16 -19.65
CA TYR A 610 34.07 -10.42 -20.02
C TYR A 610 33.09 -10.01 -18.91
N PHE A 611 33.45 -10.25 -17.64
CA PHE A 611 32.71 -9.70 -16.48
C PHE A 611 32.62 -8.17 -16.52
N VAL A 612 33.73 -7.48 -16.81
CA VAL A 612 33.74 -6.01 -16.92
C VAL A 612 32.86 -5.53 -18.08
N LYS A 613 32.96 -6.17 -19.26
CA LYS A 613 32.10 -5.88 -20.42
C LYS A 613 30.62 -6.04 -20.10
N PHE A 614 30.23 -7.10 -19.38
CA PHE A 614 28.85 -7.30 -18.91
C PHE A 614 28.40 -6.20 -17.94
N LEU A 615 29.23 -5.87 -16.95
CA LEU A 615 28.94 -4.83 -15.95
C LEU A 615 28.80 -3.43 -16.58
N ASP A 616 29.65 -3.09 -17.55
CA ASP A 616 29.56 -1.84 -18.30
C ASP A 616 28.34 -1.83 -19.25
N ALA A 617 28.04 -2.95 -19.91
CA ALA A 617 26.89 -3.06 -20.81
C ALA A 617 25.57 -2.87 -20.05
N TYR A 618 25.33 -3.60 -18.95
CA TYR A 618 24.11 -3.42 -18.15
C TYR A 618 24.01 -2.01 -17.55
N LYS A 619 25.13 -1.43 -17.12
CA LYS A 619 25.21 -0.05 -16.62
C LYS A 619 24.88 0.99 -17.70
N SER A 620 25.16 0.71 -18.98
CA SER A 620 24.73 1.57 -20.10
C SER A 620 23.21 1.59 -20.33
N HIS A 621 22.49 0.62 -19.77
CA HIS A 621 21.02 0.57 -19.69
C HIS A 621 20.48 1.04 -18.32
N ASP A 622 21.25 1.85 -17.59
CA ASP A 622 20.98 2.33 -16.22
C ASP A 622 20.87 1.25 -15.13
N ILE A 623 21.22 0.00 -15.45
CA ILE A 623 21.17 -1.13 -14.50
C ILE A 623 22.53 -1.29 -13.81
N ASN A 624 22.62 -0.83 -12.57
CA ASN A 624 23.83 -0.96 -11.75
C ASN A 624 23.74 -2.21 -10.88
N LEU A 625 24.67 -3.15 -11.06
CA LEU A 625 24.75 -4.37 -10.24
C LEU A 625 25.40 -4.09 -8.88
N TRP A 626 24.88 -4.78 -7.85
CA TRP A 626 25.40 -4.80 -6.49
C TRP A 626 26.52 -5.84 -6.32
N GLY A 627 26.48 -6.96 -7.05
CA GLY A 627 27.48 -8.02 -6.96
C GLY A 627 27.53 -8.94 -8.18
N VAL A 628 28.46 -9.89 -8.14
CA VAL A 628 28.53 -11.04 -9.06
C VAL A 628 29.03 -12.27 -8.31
N THR A 629 28.63 -13.47 -8.72
CA THR A 629 29.29 -14.72 -8.34
C THR A 629 30.39 -15.06 -9.35
N VAL A 630 31.34 -15.92 -8.99
CA VAL A 630 32.45 -16.29 -9.89
C VAL A 630 31.99 -17.24 -11.02
N GLU A 631 31.12 -18.18 -10.70
CA GLU A 631 30.56 -19.19 -11.62
C GLU A 631 29.34 -19.83 -10.93
N ASN A 632 28.30 -20.19 -11.68
CA ASN A 632 27.15 -20.97 -11.20
C ASN A 632 27.51 -22.47 -11.09
N GLU A 633 27.28 -23.08 -9.92
CA GLU A 633 27.53 -24.51 -9.68
C GLU A 633 28.87 -25.02 -10.26
N PRO A 634 30.03 -24.43 -9.88
CA PRO A 634 31.33 -24.73 -10.47
C PRO A 634 31.76 -26.21 -10.36
N LEU A 635 31.15 -27.00 -9.46
CA LEU A 635 31.39 -28.45 -9.38
C LEU A 635 30.52 -29.26 -10.34
N ALA A 636 29.44 -28.70 -10.89
CA ALA A 636 28.61 -29.35 -11.91
C ALA A 636 29.43 -29.73 -13.15
N GLY A 637 30.38 -28.88 -13.54
CA GLY A 637 31.32 -29.13 -14.62
C GLY A 637 32.27 -30.31 -14.39
N LEU A 638 32.31 -30.94 -13.21
CA LEU A 638 33.01 -32.21 -13.00
C LEU A 638 32.29 -33.40 -13.65
N ASN A 639 30.98 -33.31 -13.90
CA ASN A 639 30.24 -34.36 -14.58
C ASN A 639 30.57 -34.33 -16.09
N PRO A 640 31.16 -35.40 -16.66
CA PRO A 640 31.52 -35.43 -18.08
C PRO A 640 30.31 -35.25 -19.01
N ASN A 641 29.13 -35.68 -18.56
CA ASN A 641 27.89 -35.65 -19.33
C ASN A 641 26.88 -34.63 -18.76
N TYR A 642 27.36 -33.55 -18.12
CA TYR A 642 26.46 -32.49 -17.66
C TYR A 642 25.72 -31.87 -18.85
N SER A 643 24.41 -31.69 -18.71
CA SER A 643 23.49 -31.53 -19.85
C SER A 643 23.33 -30.07 -20.33
N PHE A 644 23.51 -29.08 -19.46
CA PHE A 644 23.43 -27.64 -19.75
C PHE A 644 24.77 -26.92 -19.61
N ASN A 645 24.76 -25.62 -19.92
CA ASN A 645 25.83 -24.67 -19.66
C ASN A 645 26.46 -24.91 -18.27
N CYS A 646 27.75 -25.21 -18.24
CA CYS A 646 28.55 -25.33 -17.03
C CYS A 646 30.01 -24.91 -17.28
N LEU A 647 30.76 -24.66 -16.22
CA LEU A 647 32.22 -24.62 -16.23
C LEU A 647 32.75 -25.55 -15.13
N ASN A 648 33.80 -26.31 -15.45
CA ASN A 648 34.53 -27.08 -14.44
C ASN A 648 35.51 -26.15 -13.72
N LEU A 649 35.19 -25.79 -12.48
CA LEU A 649 36.03 -24.91 -11.65
C LEU A 649 36.15 -25.51 -10.25
N THR A 650 37.37 -25.83 -9.83
CA THR A 650 37.62 -26.35 -8.47
C THR A 650 37.96 -25.20 -7.52
N GLY A 651 37.71 -25.33 -6.22
CA GLY A 651 38.05 -24.28 -5.23
C GLY A 651 39.50 -23.74 -5.33
N PRO A 652 40.53 -24.59 -5.55
CA PRO A 652 41.88 -24.11 -5.85
C PRO A 652 42.00 -23.34 -7.18
N THR A 653 41.29 -23.74 -8.24
CA THR A 653 41.24 -23.03 -9.52
C THR A 653 40.52 -21.68 -9.38
N GLU A 654 39.41 -21.62 -8.65
CA GLU A 654 38.67 -20.39 -8.36
C GLU A 654 39.52 -19.43 -7.54
N ARG A 655 40.23 -19.91 -6.51
CA ARG A 655 41.20 -19.12 -5.74
C ARG A 655 42.19 -18.41 -6.67
N ASP A 656 42.81 -19.16 -7.58
CA ASP A 656 43.84 -18.61 -8.46
C ASP A 656 43.25 -17.70 -9.52
N PHE A 657 42.06 -18.00 -10.07
CA PHE A 657 41.35 -17.09 -10.98
C PHE A 657 40.96 -15.76 -10.31
N VAL A 658 40.40 -15.80 -9.10
CA VAL A 658 40.05 -14.61 -8.31
C VAL A 658 41.30 -13.77 -7.98
N LYS A 659 42.39 -14.43 -7.60
CA LYS A 659 43.66 -13.82 -7.21
C LYS A 659 44.43 -13.20 -8.38
N LEU A 660 44.52 -13.90 -9.51
CA LEU A 660 45.41 -13.55 -10.63
C LEU A 660 44.71 -12.75 -11.73
N ASN A 661 43.41 -12.98 -11.97
CA ASN A 661 42.68 -12.34 -13.07
C ASN A 661 41.46 -11.55 -12.59
N LEU A 662 40.42 -12.20 -12.06
CA LEU A 662 39.11 -11.58 -11.85
C LEU A 662 39.14 -10.41 -10.85
N GLY A 663 39.66 -10.63 -9.65
CA GLY A 663 39.77 -9.61 -8.60
C GLY A 663 40.59 -8.38 -9.03
N PRO A 664 41.83 -8.55 -9.55
CA PRO A 664 42.61 -7.45 -10.10
C PRO A 664 41.91 -6.71 -11.25
N THR A 665 41.23 -7.43 -12.15
CA THR A 665 40.56 -6.85 -13.32
C THR A 665 39.35 -6.01 -12.92
N LEU A 666 38.48 -6.54 -12.06
CA LEU A 666 37.33 -5.81 -11.49
C LEU A 666 37.81 -4.54 -10.76
N ALA A 667 38.83 -4.66 -9.89
CA ALA A 667 39.38 -3.53 -9.17
C ALA A 667 39.95 -2.45 -10.11
N LYS A 668 40.71 -2.83 -11.14
CA LYS A 668 41.27 -1.92 -12.15
C LYS A 668 40.19 -1.23 -12.99
N ALA A 669 39.10 -1.93 -13.30
CA ALA A 669 37.94 -1.36 -14.00
C ALA A 669 37.06 -0.45 -13.11
N GLY A 670 37.39 -0.30 -11.82
CA GLY A 670 36.64 0.53 -10.88
C GLY A 670 35.50 -0.21 -10.17
N TYR A 671 35.38 -1.52 -10.34
CA TYR A 671 34.46 -2.45 -9.66
C TYR A 671 35.15 -3.15 -8.47
N GLY A 672 35.88 -2.38 -7.65
CA GLY A 672 36.50 -2.89 -6.42
C GLY A 672 35.46 -3.36 -5.39
N ARG A 673 35.95 -4.05 -4.34
CA ARG A 673 35.14 -4.61 -3.23
C ARG A 673 34.26 -3.57 -2.50
N ASP A 674 34.63 -2.29 -2.59
CA ASP A 674 33.87 -1.14 -2.08
C ASP A 674 32.61 -0.83 -2.90
N LYS A 675 32.51 -1.32 -4.14
CA LYS A 675 31.46 -1.00 -5.11
C LYS A 675 30.71 -2.21 -5.65
N LEU A 676 31.39 -3.34 -5.82
CA LEU A 676 30.82 -4.59 -6.31
C LEU A 676 31.14 -5.73 -5.34
N GLN A 677 30.12 -6.45 -4.89
CA GLN A 677 30.29 -7.61 -4.03
C GLN A 677 30.62 -8.85 -4.86
N LEU A 678 31.90 -9.25 -4.88
CA LEU A 678 32.31 -10.52 -5.46
C LEU A 678 31.98 -11.67 -4.49
N MET A 679 31.23 -12.65 -4.97
CA MET A 679 30.78 -13.81 -4.20
C MET A 679 31.41 -15.09 -4.77
N ILE A 680 31.89 -15.96 -3.90
CA ILE A 680 32.50 -17.24 -4.28
C ILE A 680 31.52 -18.39 -4.12
N TYR A 681 31.87 -19.55 -4.69
CA TYR A 681 31.19 -20.84 -4.59
C TYR A 681 29.88 -21.01 -5.38
N ASP A 682 28.76 -20.37 -5.04
CA ASP A 682 27.48 -20.46 -5.78
C ASP A 682 27.01 -21.91 -6.10
N ASP A 683 27.15 -22.83 -5.13
CA ASP A 683 26.80 -24.26 -5.25
C ASP A 683 26.22 -24.82 -3.93
N ASN A 684 25.89 -26.11 -3.92
CA ASN A 684 25.04 -26.76 -2.93
C ASN A 684 25.74 -27.00 -1.59
N THR A 685 25.02 -26.82 -0.48
CA THR A 685 25.60 -26.75 0.88
C THR A 685 26.45 -27.96 1.34
N ASN A 686 26.36 -29.13 0.70
CA ASN A 686 27.14 -30.33 1.04
C ASN A 686 28.65 -30.22 0.76
N THR A 687 29.07 -29.50 -0.29
CA THR A 687 30.51 -29.34 -0.64
C THR A 687 31.11 -28.01 -0.18
N LEU A 688 30.29 -27.15 0.45
CA LEU A 688 30.57 -25.76 0.82
C LEU A 688 31.90 -25.60 1.56
N LYS A 689 32.12 -26.35 2.64
CA LYS A 689 33.29 -26.20 3.51
C LYS A 689 34.61 -26.44 2.78
N ASP A 690 34.67 -27.53 2.02
CA ASP A 690 35.90 -27.98 1.36
C ASP A 690 36.22 -27.12 0.15
N TYR A 691 35.20 -26.59 -0.54
CA TYR A 691 35.38 -25.67 -1.65
C TYR A 691 35.90 -24.29 -1.23
N VAL A 692 35.30 -23.67 -0.20
CA VAL A 692 35.67 -22.29 0.20
C VAL A 692 37.00 -22.22 0.95
N LYS A 693 37.43 -23.31 1.60
CA LYS A 693 38.66 -23.39 2.40
C LYS A 693 39.94 -22.98 1.64
N PRO A 694 40.26 -23.49 0.43
CA PRO A 694 41.42 -23.03 -0.33
C PRO A 694 41.34 -21.55 -0.74
N ILE A 695 40.14 -21.01 -0.97
CA ILE A 695 39.94 -19.62 -1.41
C ILE A 695 40.13 -18.66 -0.23
N MET A 696 39.41 -18.87 0.87
CA MET A 696 39.48 -18.02 2.06
C MET A 696 40.81 -18.20 2.83
N GLY A 697 41.49 -19.34 2.66
CA GLY A 697 42.82 -19.58 3.20
C GLY A 697 43.94 -18.79 2.52
N ASP A 698 43.74 -18.25 1.31
CA ASP A 698 44.71 -17.41 0.61
C ASP A 698 44.29 -15.94 0.69
N ARG A 699 45.07 -15.14 1.43
CA ARG A 699 44.84 -13.70 1.63
C ARG A 699 44.79 -12.91 0.32
N GLU A 700 45.50 -13.36 -0.72
CA GLU A 700 45.54 -12.67 -2.01
C GLU A 700 44.29 -12.92 -2.85
N ALA A 701 43.54 -14.00 -2.59
CA ALA A 701 42.19 -14.21 -3.12
C ALA A 701 41.15 -13.54 -2.21
N ALA A 702 41.18 -13.88 -0.91
CA ALA A 702 40.19 -13.46 0.10
C ALA A 702 40.04 -11.93 0.24
N LYS A 703 41.06 -11.13 -0.12
CA LYS A 703 40.95 -9.66 -0.14
C LYS A 703 39.87 -9.15 -1.10
N TYR A 704 39.60 -9.86 -2.20
CA TYR A 704 38.56 -9.51 -3.18
C TYR A 704 37.16 -10.06 -2.80
N VAL A 705 37.11 -11.18 -2.08
CA VAL A 705 35.86 -11.87 -1.72
C VAL A 705 35.05 -11.05 -0.72
N SER A 706 33.75 -10.87 -1.00
CA SER A 706 32.80 -10.14 -0.16
C SER A 706 31.80 -11.06 0.54
N GLY A 707 31.43 -12.17 -0.13
CA GLY A 707 30.46 -13.14 0.36
C GLY A 707 30.71 -14.54 -0.18
N ILE A 708 30.01 -15.50 0.42
CA ILE A 708 29.94 -16.89 -0.01
C ILE A 708 28.47 -17.13 -0.41
N ALA A 709 28.27 -17.43 -1.68
CA ALA A 709 26.98 -17.78 -2.27
C ALA A 709 26.73 -19.29 -2.12
N TYR A 710 25.48 -19.73 -1.97
CA TYR A 710 25.15 -21.16 -1.90
C TYR A 710 23.74 -21.48 -2.42
N HIS A 711 23.59 -22.71 -2.92
CA HIS A 711 22.36 -23.28 -3.45
C HIS A 711 21.69 -24.25 -2.47
N TRP A 712 20.37 -24.41 -2.61
CA TRP A 712 19.54 -25.15 -1.67
C TRP A 712 19.54 -26.67 -1.87
N TYR A 713 19.78 -27.17 -3.08
CA TYR A 713 19.39 -28.52 -3.50
C TYR A 713 20.05 -29.63 -2.69
N GLY A 714 19.24 -30.46 -2.02
CA GLY A 714 19.71 -31.63 -1.29
C GLY A 714 18.67 -32.74 -1.15
N ASN A 715 19.14 -33.99 -1.06
CA ASN A 715 18.30 -35.20 -0.97
C ASN A 715 17.72 -35.41 0.45
N THR A 716 17.06 -34.40 1.04
CA THR A 716 16.29 -34.56 2.28
C THR A 716 14.79 -34.32 2.02
N PRO A 717 13.87 -34.94 2.79
CA PRO A 717 12.42 -34.76 2.59
C PRO A 717 11.91 -33.31 2.71
N MET A 718 12.73 -32.42 3.31
CA MET A 718 12.45 -30.99 3.48
C MET A 718 13.26 -30.09 2.53
N GLY A 719 14.28 -30.60 1.85
CA GLY A 719 14.91 -29.98 0.66
C GLY A 719 16.36 -29.49 0.80
N GLY A 720 16.87 -29.27 2.02
CA GLY A 720 18.27 -28.85 2.26
C GLY A 720 19.14 -29.83 3.06
N PHE A 721 20.47 -29.70 2.95
CA PHE A 721 21.47 -30.39 3.79
C PHE A 721 21.55 -29.78 5.23
N PRO A 722 22.37 -30.33 6.17
CA PRO A 722 22.43 -29.82 7.55
C PRO A 722 23.02 -28.40 7.68
N ASP A 723 22.27 -27.48 8.30
CA ASP A 723 22.67 -26.06 8.48
C ASP A 723 23.92 -25.85 9.34
N GLN A 724 24.35 -26.89 10.06
CA GLN A 724 25.61 -26.89 10.80
C GLN A 724 26.77 -26.41 9.92
N PHE A 725 26.73 -26.72 8.63
CA PHE A 725 27.72 -26.27 7.66
C PHE A 725 27.73 -24.74 7.47
N LEU A 726 26.56 -24.09 7.41
CA LEU A 726 26.43 -22.64 7.32
C LEU A 726 26.98 -21.96 8.59
N THR A 727 26.59 -22.44 9.77
CA THR A 727 27.09 -21.90 11.05
C THR A 727 28.60 -22.10 11.22
N GLU A 728 29.16 -23.23 10.80
CA GLU A 728 30.62 -23.46 10.85
C GLU A 728 31.39 -22.58 9.87
N VAL A 729 30.89 -22.40 8.63
CA VAL A 729 31.51 -21.51 7.65
C VAL A 729 31.48 -20.06 8.14
N HIS A 730 30.35 -19.60 8.71
CA HIS A 730 30.29 -18.27 9.31
C HIS A 730 31.26 -18.10 10.50
N LYS A 731 31.41 -19.11 11.36
CA LYS A 731 32.38 -19.07 12.47
C LYS A 731 33.84 -19.00 11.99
N ASN A 732 34.16 -19.65 10.87
CA ASN A 732 35.51 -19.66 10.31
C ASN A 732 35.83 -18.40 9.49
N TYR A 733 34.82 -17.79 8.85
CA TYR A 733 34.97 -16.67 7.90
C TYR A 733 33.94 -15.56 8.16
N SER A 734 33.90 -15.05 9.39
CA SER A 734 32.89 -14.08 9.86
C SER A 734 32.92 -12.71 9.15
N GLU A 735 34.02 -12.41 8.45
CA GLU A 735 34.29 -11.17 7.71
C GLU A 735 33.62 -11.09 6.33
N VAL A 736 33.06 -12.21 5.85
CA VAL A 736 32.26 -12.30 4.61
C VAL A 736 30.82 -12.68 4.93
N PHE A 737 29.87 -12.29 4.08
CA PHE A 737 28.45 -12.65 4.27
C PHE A 737 28.11 -14.02 3.67
N LEU A 738 27.10 -14.69 4.22
CA LEU A 738 26.45 -15.83 3.58
C LEU A 738 25.17 -15.36 2.86
N LEU A 739 24.94 -15.84 1.64
CA LEU A 739 23.75 -15.56 0.85
C LEU A 739 23.26 -16.84 0.17
N ASN A 740 21.96 -17.17 0.29
CA ASN A 740 21.36 -18.11 -0.64
C ASN A 740 21.06 -17.38 -1.95
N THR A 741 21.61 -17.90 -3.04
CA THR A 741 21.58 -17.30 -4.38
C THR A 741 20.67 -18.02 -5.36
N GLU A 742 20.33 -19.29 -5.06
CA GLU A 742 19.37 -20.08 -5.83
C GLU A 742 18.63 -21.10 -4.94
N ALA A 743 17.33 -21.25 -5.18
CA ALA A 743 16.49 -22.33 -4.68
C ALA A 743 15.30 -22.57 -5.61
N CYS A 744 15.00 -23.82 -5.94
CA CYS A 744 13.74 -24.22 -6.58
C CYS A 744 13.32 -25.63 -6.17
N HIS A 745 12.07 -26.01 -6.46
CA HIS A 745 11.62 -27.39 -6.30
C HIS A 745 11.94 -28.22 -7.54
N LEU A 746 12.38 -29.46 -7.32
CA LEU A 746 12.77 -30.44 -8.34
C LEU A 746 11.65 -31.44 -8.70
N ASP A 747 10.45 -31.23 -8.14
CA ASP A 747 9.29 -32.13 -8.20
C ASP A 747 8.18 -31.65 -9.19
N GLY A 748 8.46 -30.71 -10.09
CA GLY A 748 7.57 -30.33 -11.20
C GLY A 748 6.66 -29.10 -11.01
N PRO A 749 6.02 -28.62 -12.10
CA PRO A 749 5.11 -27.46 -12.09
C PRO A 749 3.72 -27.85 -11.55
N GLU A 750 3.68 -28.48 -10.38
CA GLU A 750 2.42 -28.84 -9.74
C GLU A 750 1.75 -27.61 -9.12
N LEU A 751 0.59 -27.22 -9.66
CA LEU A 751 -0.16 -26.09 -9.17
C LEU A 751 -0.74 -26.35 -7.78
N GLY A 752 -0.55 -25.43 -6.85
CA GLY A 752 -1.25 -25.37 -5.57
C GLY A 752 -0.66 -26.25 -4.47
N ARG A 753 0.56 -26.77 -4.61
CA ARG A 753 1.22 -27.60 -3.59
C ARG A 753 1.57 -26.79 -2.32
N TRP A 754 0.90 -27.06 -1.20
CA TRP A 754 1.20 -26.38 0.06
C TRP A 754 2.50 -26.88 0.74
N ASP A 755 2.86 -28.15 0.58
CA ASP A 755 4.10 -28.71 1.11
C ASP A 755 5.36 -28.05 0.53
N TYR A 756 5.29 -27.57 -0.71
CA TYR A 756 6.31 -26.74 -1.35
C TYR A 756 6.48 -25.39 -0.63
N ALA A 757 5.37 -24.75 -0.26
CA ALA A 757 5.38 -23.56 0.60
C ALA A 757 6.02 -23.86 1.97
N GLU A 758 5.67 -24.96 2.62
CA GLU A 758 6.21 -25.32 3.94
C GLU A 758 7.73 -25.57 3.88
N ARG A 759 8.23 -26.24 2.83
CA ARG A 759 9.67 -26.41 2.56
C ARG A 759 10.39 -25.06 2.47
N TYR A 760 9.87 -24.12 1.68
CA TYR A 760 10.43 -22.77 1.58
C TYR A 760 10.46 -22.04 2.93
N ALA A 761 9.33 -22.01 3.67
CA ALA A 761 9.30 -21.35 4.98
C ALA A 761 10.30 -21.97 5.97
N TYR A 762 10.36 -23.30 6.01
CA TYR A 762 11.21 -24.04 6.93
C TYR A 762 12.68 -23.71 6.69
N ASP A 763 13.15 -23.81 5.45
CA ASP A 763 14.58 -23.61 5.16
C ASP A 763 14.98 -22.13 5.07
N ILE A 764 14.09 -21.20 4.70
CA ILE A 764 14.34 -19.75 4.88
C ILE A 764 14.54 -19.44 6.36
N ILE A 765 13.68 -19.94 7.25
CA ILE A 765 13.84 -19.76 8.70
C ILE A 765 15.17 -20.35 9.19
N ARG A 766 15.55 -21.55 8.72
CA ARG A 766 16.81 -22.20 9.11
C ARG A 766 18.03 -21.40 8.63
N ALA A 767 18.06 -20.95 7.38
CA ALA A 767 19.14 -20.12 6.85
C ALA A 767 19.29 -18.80 7.62
N LEU A 768 18.18 -18.10 7.89
CA LEU A 768 18.19 -16.87 8.70
C LEU A 768 18.67 -17.11 10.14
N ASN A 769 18.42 -18.29 10.71
CA ASN A 769 18.96 -18.69 12.01
C ASN A 769 20.43 -19.18 11.95
N ASN A 770 21.00 -19.37 10.75
CA ASN A 770 22.38 -19.75 10.49
C ASN A 770 23.15 -18.66 9.71
N TYR A 771 22.97 -17.39 10.10
CA TYR A 771 23.74 -16.22 9.66
C TYR A 771 23.58 -15.79 8.19
N VAL A 772 22.68 -16.42 7.43
CA VAL A 772 22.41 -16.05 6.03
C VAL A 772 21.68 -14.72 5.95
N ARG A 773 22.07 -13.86 5.02
CA ARG A 773 21.56 -12.48 4.90
C ARG A 773 20.41 -12.31 3.91
N GLY A 774 20.14 -13.28 3.06
CA GLY A 774 19.05 -13.21 2.08
C GLY A 774 18.81 -14.54 1.40
N TRP A 775 17.71 -14.61 0.67
CA TRP A 775 17.28 -15.82 -0.05
C TRP A 775 16.77 -15.44 -1.43
N VAL A 776 17.18 -16.22 -2.44
CA VAL A 776 16.86 -15.95 -3.84
C VAL A 776 16.31 -17.22 -4.47
N GLU A 777 15.01 -17.18 -4.77
CA GLU A 777 14.32 -18.16 -5.60
C GLU A 777 14.96 -18.23 -7.00
N TRP A 778 14.79 -19.35 -7.69
CA TRP A 778 15.20 -19.46 -9.08
C TRP A 778 14.24 -18.72 -10.04
N ASN A 779 13.35 -19.40 -10.75
CA ASN A 779 12.50 -18.78 -11.79
C ASN A 779 11.22 -18.13 -11.23
N MET A 780 11.06 -16.82 -11.39
CA MET A 780 9.79 -16.13 -11.02
C MET A 780 8.59 -16.65 -11.79
N ALA A 781 8.74 -16.93 -13.09
CA ALA A 781 7.65 -17.31 -13.97
C ALA A 781 8.08 -18.42 -14.93
N LEU A 782 7.32 -19.53 -14.94
CA LEU A 782 7.46 -20.62 -15.90
C LEU A 782 6.11 -20.90 -16.58
N ASP A 783 6.11 -21.69 -17.65
CA ASP A 783 4.88 -22.23 -18.22
C ASP A 783 4.28 -23.37 -17.36
N MET A 784 3.30 -24.07 -17.92
CA MET A 784 2.62 -25.22 -17.29
C MET A 784 3.44 -26.52 -17.35
N ASP A 785 4.54 -26.57 -18.11
CA ASP A 785 5.43 -27.70 -18.36
C ASP A 785 6.87 -27.46 -17.81
N ALA A 786 7.02 -26.46 -16.92
CA ALA A 786 8.26 -26.02 -16.30
C ALA A 786 9.34 -25.52 -17.28
N GLY A 787 8.93 -24.93 -18.40
CA GLY A 787 9.79 -24.29 -19.39
C GLY A 787 9.49 -22.80 -19.60
N PRO A 788 9.99 -22.20 -20.70
CA PRO A 788 10.84 -22.81 -21.74
C PRO A 788 12.27 -23.11 -21.25
N ARG A 789 13.03 -23.90 -22.02
CA ARG A 789 14.40 -24.40 -21.71
C ARG A 789 14.93 -25.28 -22.84
N TRP A 790 16.25 -25.39 -23.00
CA TRP A 790 16.85 -26.04 -24.19
C TRP A 790 17.26 -27.50 -24.04
N ASN A 791 17.59 -27.98 -22.84
CA ASN A 791 18.34 -29.24 -22.67
C ASN A 791 17.69 -30.34 -21.80
N GLU A 792 16.68 -30.04 -20.97
CA GLU A 792 16.03 -31.05 -20.12
C GLU A 792 14.50 -30.86 -19.98
N LYS A 793 13.82 -31.95 -19.60
CA LYS A 793 12.37 -31.97 -19.28
C LYS A 793 12.09 -32.32 -17.80
N ASN A 794 13.04 -32.03 -16.91
CA ASN A 794 12.92 -32.36 -15.48
C ASN A 794 11.96 -31.41 -14.74
N GLY A 795 11.49 -31.78 -13.55
CA GLY A 795 10.39 -31.06 -12.92
C GLY A 795 10.83 -29.82 -12.13
N TYR A 796 10.93 -28.64 -12.73
CA TYR A 796 11.25 -27.42 -11.95
C TYR A 796 10.02 -26.58 -11.58
N GLY A 797 9.95 -26.11 -10.34
CA GLY A 797 8.88 -25.23 -9.85
C GLY A 797 9.31 -23.76 -9.74
N GLY A 798 8.57 -22.86 -10.40
CA GLY A 798 8.60 -21.42 -10.15
C GLY A 798 7.46 -20.97 -9.23
N THR A 799 7.52 -19.78 -8.63
CA THR A 799 6.43 -19.28 -7.75
C THR A 799 5.20 -18.75 -8.50
N VAL A 800 5.32 -18.48 -9.81
CA VAL A 800 4.18 -18.27 -10.73
C VAL A 800 4.29 -19.20 -11.93
N ASN A 801 3.18 -19.84 -12.29
CA ASN A 801 3.02 -20.51 -13.58
C ASN A 801 2.09 -19.69 -14.49
N ILE A 802 2.46 -19.50 -15.75
CA ILE A 802 1.69 -18.72 -16.73
C ILE A 802 1.09 -19.67 -17.78
N ASP A 803 -0.18 -19.45 -18.11
CA ASP A 803 -0.92 -20.13 -19.18
C ASP A 803 -1.29 -19.10 -20.26
N PRO A 804 -0.45 -18.95 -21.31
CA PRO A 804 -0.66 -17.94 -22.35
C PRO A 804 -1.92 -18.20 -23.17
N ALA A 805 -2.34 -19.46 -23.29
CA ALA A 805 -3.54 -19.85 -24.03
C ALA A 805 -4.84 -19.40 -23.33
N LYS A 806 -4.83 -19.32 -21.99
CA LYS A 806 -5.92 -18.72 -21.21
C LYS A 806 -5.75 -17.23 -20.93
N GLY A 807 -4.53 -16.68 -21.06
CA GLY A 807 -4.21 -15.33 -20.59
C GLY A 807 -4.29 -15.22 -19.07
N GLU A 808 -3.96 -16.32 -18.38
CA GLU A 808 -4.01 -16.46 -16.92
C GLU A 808 -2.62 -16.77 -16.36
N ALA A 809 -2.39 -16.37 -15.11
CA ALA A 809 -1.23 -16.73 -14.33
C ALA A 809 -1.68 -17.23 -12.95
N TYR A 810 -0.93 -18.18 -12.39
CA TYR A 810 -1.23 -18.88 -11.15
C TYR A 810 -0.14 -18.61 -10.13
N LYS A 811 -0.44 -17.78 -9.13
CA LYS A 811 0.44 -17.55 -7.98
C LYS A 811 0.36 -18.76 -7.06
N GLN A 812 1.48 -19.45 -6.91
CA GLN A 812 1.64 -20.66 -6.12
C GLN A 812 1.62 -20.35 -4.62
N PRO A 813 1.34 -21.32 -3.73
CA PRO A 813 1.50 -21.14 -2.29
C PRO A 813 2.87 -20.58 -1.88
N SER A 814 3.94 -21.03 -2.56
CA SER A 814 5.32 -20.56 -2.35
C SER A 814 5.49 -19.05 -2.55
N PHE A 815 4.80 -18.42 -3.52
CA PHE A 815 4.80 -16.96 -3.71
C PHE A 815 4.43 -16.22 -2.41
N TYR A 816 3.33 -16.67 -1.77
CA TYR A 816 2.83 -16.06 -0.54
C TYR A 816 3.74 -16.34 0.63
N THR A 817 4.30 -17.55 0.69
CA THR A 817 5.22 -17.95 1.75
C THR A 817 6.54 -17.19 1.70
N ILE A 818 7.16 -16.99 0.53
CA ILE A 818 8.32 -16.10 0.42
C ILE A 818 7.92 -14.66 0.76
N GLY A 819 6.70 -14.26 0.41
CA GLY A 819 6.11 -12.98 0.83
C GLY A 819 5.98 -12.76 2.34
N HIS A 820 5.84 -13.82 3.15
CA HIS A 820 5.90 -13.72 4.62
C HIS A 820 7.29 -13.28 5.13
N PHE A 821 8.33 -13.44 4.31
CA PHE A 821 9.68 -12.94 4.58
C PHE A 821 9.95 -11.62 3.84
N SER A 822 9.81 -11.56 2.52
CA SER A 822 10.22 -10.40 1.71
C SER A 822 9.52 -9.09 2.11
N LYS A 823 8.22 -9.15 2.40
CA LYS A 823 7.40 -7.99 2.81
C LYS A 823 7.63 -7.55 4.26
N PHE A 824 7.92 -8.51 5.14
CA PHE A 824 7.95 -8.29 6.59
C PHE A 824 9.38 -8.10 7.13
N LEU A 825 10.37 -8.78 6.56
CA LEU A 825 11.80 -8.65 6.84
C LEU A 825 12.41 -7.74 5.75
N SER A 826 11.99 -6.48 5.74
CA SER A 826 12.50 -5.48 4.79
C SER A 826 14.03 -5.38 4.83
N PRO A 827 14.70 -4.90 3.76
CA PRO A 827 16.13 -4.61 3.79
C PRO A 827 16.54 -3.83 5.04
N ASP A 828 17.75 -4.13 5.51
CA ASP A 828 18.36 -3.56 6.71
C ASP A 828 17.69 -3.94 8.05
N SER A 829 16.69 -4.83 8.04
CA SER A 829 16.24 -5.54 9.25
C SER A 829 17.38 -6.32 9.89
N VAL A 830 17.40 -6.45 11.22
CA VAL A 830 18.44 -7.17 11.97
C VAL A 830 17.82 -8.38 12.66
N ARG A 831 18.39 -9.59 12.46
CA ARG A 831 17.98 -10.79 13.20
C ARG A 831 18.34 -10.62 14.68
N ILE A 832 17.37 -10.83 15.56
CA ILE A 832 17.53 -10.67 17.02
C ILE A 832 17.42 -12.00 17.76
N GLY A 833 17.85 -12.02 19.02
CA GLY A 833 17.74 -13.19 19.88
C GLY A 833 16.28 -13.53 20.20
N TYR A 834 16.02 -14.83 20.31
CA TYR A 834 14.79 -15.37 20.90
C TYR A 834 15.07 -16.80 21.39
N THR A 835 14.25 -17.29 22.31
CA THR A 835 14.23 -18.69 22.76
C THR A 835 12.85 -19.28 22.53
N VAL A 836 12.81 -20.59 22.27
CA VAL A 836 11.58 -21.39 22.26
C VAL A 836 11.65 -22.31 23.48
N ASP A 837 10.63 -22.31 24.32
CA ASP A 837 10.62 -23.05 25.60
C ASP A 837 10.68 -24.58 25.45
N LYS A 838 10.12 -25.09 24.34
CA LYS A 838 10.06 -26.51 24.00
C LYS A 838 10.38 -26.71 22.52
N THR A 839 11.16 -27.74 22.20
CA THR A 839 11.40 -28.16 20.81
C THR A 839 10.18 -28.89 20.27
N PHE A 840 9.27 -28.17 19.61
CA PHE A 840 8.16 -28.78 18.88
C PHE A 840 8.60 -29.19 17.47
N ALA A 841 8.49 -30.49 17.17
CA ALA A 841 8.70 -30.99 15.82
C ALA A 841 7.73 -30.30 14.83
N ASN A 842 8.27 -29.89 13.69
CA ASN A 842 7.61 -29.17 12.60
C ASN A 842 7.05 -27.78 12.97
N PHE A 843 7.51 -27.18 14.08
CA PHE A 843 7.41 -25.74 14.33
C PHE A 843 8.73 -25.06 13.98
N SER A 844 8.69 -23.85 13.44
CA SER A 844 9.89 -23.05 13.17
C SER A 844 9.58 -21.56 13.27
N ALA A 845 10.55 -20.77 13.73
CA ALA A 845 10.38 -19.34 13.96
C ALA A 845 11.66 -18.56 13.62
N VAL A 846 11.52 -17.28 13.25
CA VAL A 846 12.61 -16.31 13.18
C VAL A 846 12.12 -14.94 13.63
N VAL A 847 12.95 -14.17 14.35
CA VAL A 847 12.61 -12.83 14.84
C VAL A 847 13.61 -11.80 14.32
N VAL A 848 13.10 -10.68 13.81
CA VAL A 848 13.90 -9.52 13.40
C VAL A 848 13.39 -8.22 14.04
N GLN A 849 14.29 -7.25 14.13
CA GLN A 849 13.95 -5.84 14.30
C GLN A 849 14.08 -5.12 12.95
N ARG A 850 13.00 -4.47 12.50
CA ARG A 850 12.96 -3.69 11.25
C ARG A 850 13.60 -2.30 11.43
N PRO A 851 14.00 -1.60 10.34
CA PRO A 851 14.55 -0.24 10.40
C PRO A 851 13.59 0.82 10.99
N ASP A 852 12.28 0.59 10.86
CA ASP A 852 11.20 1.39 11.47
C ASP A 852 11.03 1.15 12.99
N ASN A 853 11.93 0.37 13.60
CA ASN A 853 11.92 -0.14 14.98
C ASN A 853 10.79 -1.12 15.33
N GLN A 854 9.98 -1.53 14.36
CA GLN A 854 9.00 -2.60 14.60
C GLN A 854 9.70 -3.95 14.78
N THR A 855 9.03 -4.86 15.47
CA THR A 855 9.50 -6.22 15.70
C THR A 855 8.66 -7.16 14.87
N VAL A 856 9.31 -8.10 14.19
CA VAL A 856 8.62 -9.11 13.41
C VAL A 856 9.03 -10.50 13.87
N LEU A 857 8.04 -11.34 14.12
CA LEU A 857 8.18 -12.79 14.23
C LEU A 857 7.51 -13.42 13.01
N VAL A 858 8.24 -14.25 12.27
CA VAL A 858 7.64 -15.18 11.29
C VAL A 858 7.66 -16.57 11.90
N ALA A 859 6.50 -17.24 11.92
CA ALA A 859 6.32 -18.57 12.47
C ALA A 859 5.67 -19.51 11.43
N LEU A 860 6.19 -20.73 11.34
CA LEU A 860 5.67 -21.84 10.56
C LEU A 860 5.13 -22.91 11.51
N ASN A 861 3.89 -23.31 11.31
CA ASN A 861 3.33 -24.55 11.85
C ASN A 861 3.09 -25.54 10.70
N ALA A 862 4.07 -26.42 10.44
CA ALA A 862 3.97 -27.52 9.46
C ALA A 862 3.47 -28.82 10.10
N ARG A 863 2.71 -28.71 11.20
CA ARG A 863 2.05 -29.84 11.86
C ARG A 863 0.64 -30.04 11.30
N ALA A 864 0.12 -31.26 11.47
CA ALA A 864 -1.28 -31.59 11.23
C ALA A 864 -2.24 -31.06 12.31
N ASP A 865 -1.70 -30.60 13.45
CA ASP A 865 -2.46 -30.04 14.57
C ASP A 865 -2.27 -28.52 14.67
N ASP A 866 -3.33 -27.83 15.09
CA ASP A 866 -3.24 -26.47 15.63
C ASP A 866 -2.37 -26.45 16.90
N ILE A 867 -1.64 -25.36 17.14
CA ILE A 867 -0.85 -25.16 18.37
C ILE A 867 -1.09 -23.77 18.95
N VAL A 868 -0.91 -23.59 20.26
CA VAL A 868 -1.04 -22.28 20.90
C VAL A 868 0.33 -21.61 20.94
N LEU A 869 0.54 -20.60 20.10
CA LEU A 869 1.74 -19.77 20.13
C LEU A 869 1.56 -18.65 21.15
N THR A 870 2.50 -18.59 22.09
CA THR A 870 2.68 -17.48 23.04
C THR A 870 3.89 -16.66 22.63
N ILE A 871 3.71 -15.36 22.41
CA ILE A 871 4.80 -14.42 22.16
C ILE A 871 5.02 -13.63 23.45
N GLN A 872 6.26 -13.61 23.94
CA GLN A 872 6.66 -12.90 25.14
C GLN A 872 7.81 -11.93 24.85
N GLU A 873 7.62 -10.66 25.21
CA GLU A 873 8.62 -9.61 25.10
C GLU A 873 8.63 -8.75 26.37
N SER A 874 9.69 -8.90 27.17
CA SER A 874 9.80 -8.31 28.51
C SER A 874 8.59 -8.67 29.38
N SER A 875 7.80 -7.68 29.83
CA SER A 875 6.57 -7.86 30.61
C SER A 875 5.31 -8.05 29.75
N ARG A 876 5.41 -7.95 28.42
CA ARG A 876 4.26 -8.13 27.51
C ARG A 876 4.18 -9.58 27.06
N LYS A 877 2.97 -10.13 27.08
CA LYS A 877 2.63 -11.46 26.60
C LYS A 877 1.35 -11.40 25.77
N VAL A 878 1.24 -12.28 24.79
CA VAL A 878 0.02 -12.55 24.01
C VAL A 878 0.04 -14.02 23.59
N SER A 879 -1.12 -14.66 23.56
CA SER A 879 -1.25 -16.06 23.13
C SER A 879 -2.38 -16.20 22.12
N HIS A 880 -2.13 -16.94 21.04
CA HIS A 880 -3.10 -17.21 19.98
C HIS A 880 -2.89 -18.60 19.37
N THR A 881 -3.93 -19.15 18.74
CA THR A 881 -3.83 -20.41 18.00
C THR A 881 -3.23 -20.14 16.63
N ILE A 882 -2.12 -20.81 16.28
CA ILE A 882 -1.62 -20.87 14.90
C ILE A 882 -2.15 -22.17 14.27
N PRO A 883 -2.96 -22.10 13.19
CA PRO A 883 -3.57 -23.29 12.59
C PRO A 883 -2.56 -24.32 12.08
N ALA A 884 -2.98 -25.57 11.97
CA ALA A 884 -2.26 -26.60 11.22
C ALA A 884 -1.94 -26.13 9.80
N HIS A 885 -0.77 -26.52 9.29
CA HIS A 885 -0.30 -26.18 7.94
C HIS A 885 -0.43 -24.69 7.59
N SER A 886 0.23 -23.83 8.38
CA SER A 886 0.16 -22.37 8.21
C SER A 886 1.50 -21.65 8.44
N VAL A 887 1.63 -20.49 7.78
CA VAL A 887 2.70 -19.50 8.02
C VAL A 887 2.05 -18.21 8.49
N GLN A 888 2.57 -17.64 9.58
CA GLN A 888 2.08 -16.40 10.15
C GLN A 888 3.23 -15.39 10.36
N SER A 889 3.01 -14.14 9.93
CA SER A 889 3.90 -13.01 10.21
C SER A 889 3.23 -12.07 11.21
N TYR A 890 3.87 -11.87 12.35
CA TYR A 890 3.43 -11.03 13.46
C TYR A 890 4.25 -9.74 13.46
N ILE A 891 3.62 -8.57 13.57
CA ILE A 891 4.31 -7.26 13.59
C ILE A 891 3.77 -6.33 14.70
N TRP A 892 4.65 -5.62 15.42
CA TRP A 892 4.32 -4.62 16.46
C TRP A 892 5.41 -3.57 16.68
#